data_AF-A0A7J0G731-F1
#
_entry.id   AF-A0A7J0G731-F1
#
_cell.length_a   1.000
_cell.length_b   1.000
_cell.length_c   1.000
_cell.angle_alpha   90.00
_cell.angle_beta   90.00
_cell.angle_gamma   90.00
#
_symmetry.space_group_name_H-M   'P 1'
#
loop_
_entity.id
_entity.type
_entity.pdbx_description
1 polymer ?
#
loop_
_entity_poly.entity_id
_entity_poly.type
_entity_poly.pdbx_seq_one_letter_code
_entity_poly.pdbx_strand_id
1 'polypeptide(L)'
;MGNLIDLRDNVKGQIEAAKGNGHIPAPAVTKWLQEFEDVKNDVISIGTSVKKVEHIPGPTIEGQTTASRNLMKVLNLLNDDSVNRIGVWGMGGVGKTTLVKNLNNKLETATSTEPFSIIIWATVSKDWDLKRVQTQLLERLNLAVKAGESMESTASRLHRRLEKERFLLILDDVWEAIDLDYLGVPQSEPLMRCKIILTSQSLDVCRKITTDKEVKVDVLDEEQSWQLFTQNAGKVASLEHIKPIATEVCKECCGLTLALIIVGASMRGKTAEALWKDALNALQMAVPHTKGIEDKVYRPLKWSYDSLYFQGMDIKSCFLYCSLYPEDFSIGVRELVQCWIAEGLVDKLRNYEDSINRGIALVENLKDSCLLENGFFKDTVKMHDVVRDVSIWIACCSSRDESFVQVGVGLDQMPDIEFSKSVKRVSFMDNRIKWLPNFLIECPKVSSLLLQGNLPLEIVPEGFLLGFPALQVLNLSETGIHTLPLSLLDLQESPGSSPTKIRYGEFNESAAVRSIRNSPLETYRKSGYIPTAMNQEEGTVGSCSFVENASSSEHRGEIEEIVELATSRPALVPCSCIVPNLQIVKLKNLPNLTALSEQPESWQHLEQLEVVNYNRIKKLPFTTQNANTMKEIRGELQWWDQLEWDDEDTKSSLQQYFIPL
;
A
#
# COMPACT_ATOMS: atom_id res chain seq x y z
N MET A 1 -42.99 -25.55 36.79
CA MET A 1 -41.68 -25.45 37.47
C MET A 1 -41.76 -25.89 38.93
N GLY A 2 -42.79 -25.49 39.70
CA GLY A 2 -42.99 -25.92 41.10
C GLY A 2 -42.82 -27.44 41.32
N ASN A 3 -43.62 -28.28 40.66
CA ASN A 3 -43.53 -29.74 40.79
C ASN A 3 -42.14 -30.36 40.50
N LEU A 4 -41.35 -29.69 39.65
CA LEU A 4 -40.00 -30.14 39.27
C LEU A 4 -38.97 -29.75 40.33
N ILE A 5 -39.13 -28.59 40.97
CA ILE A 5 -38.31 -28.13 42.09
C ILE A 5 -38.56 -29.01 43.31
N ASP A 6 -39.83 -29.31 43.60
CA ASP A 6 -40.20 -30.21 44.70
C ASP A 6 -39.60 -31.62 44.53
N LEU A 7 -39.62 -32.13 43.29
CA LEU A 7 -38.99 -33.40 42.95
C LEU A 7 -37.46 -33.36 43.14
N ARG A 8 -36.81 -32.28 42.70
CA ARG A 8 -35.36 -32.08 42.89
C ARG A 8 -34.98 -31.99 44.36
N ASP A 9 -35.74 -31.26 45.16
CA ASP A 9 -35.47 -31.09 46.59
C ASP A 9 -35.66 -32.40 47.36
N ASN A 10 -36.66 -33.20 46.99
CA ASN A 10 -36.83 -34.56 47.51
C ASN A 10 -35.63 -35.46 47.15
N VAL A 11 -35.22 -35.49 45.87
CA VAL A 11 -34.06 -36.29 45.42
C VAL A 11 -32.77 -35.84 46.11
N LYS A 12 -32.57 -34.53 46.29
CA LYS A 12 -31.40 -33.97 46.97
C LYS A 12 -31.38 -34.37 48.46
N GLY A 13 -32.53 -34.33 49.14
CA GLY A 13 -32.67 -34.78 50.52
C GLY A 13 -32.36 -36.29 50.68
N GLN A 14 -32.81 -37.12 49.74
CA GLN A 14 -32.49 -38.55 49.75
C GLN A 14 -31.00 -38.83 49.55
N ILE A 15 -30.33 -38.04 48.71
CA ILE A 15 -28.88 -38.13 48.50
C ILE A 15 -28.11 -37.77 49.77
N GLU A 16 -28.49 -36.71 50.47
CA GLU A 16 -27.82 -36.33 51.72
C GLU A 16 -28.01 -37.36 52.83
N ALA A 17 -29.21 -37.93 52.94
CA ALA A 17 -29.47 -39.05 53.85
C ALA A 17 -28.63 -40.29 53.49
N ALA A 18 -28.53 -40.63 52.19
CA ALA A 18 -27.72 -41.75 51.73
C ALA A 18 -26.22 -41.54 51.98
N LYS A 19 -25.71 -40.32 51.76
CA LYS A 19 -24.31 -39.94 52.07
C LYS A 19 -24.01 -40.01 53.56
N GLY A 20 -24.93 -39.58 54.43
CA GLY A 20 -24.82 -39.70 55.88
C GLY A 20 -24.70 -41.16 56.35
N ASN A 21 -25.22 -42.10 55.56
CA ASN A 21 -25.12 -43.54 55.79
C ASN A 21 -23.94 -44.21 55.03
N GLY A 22 -23.03 -43.42 54.44
CA GLY A 22 -21.83 -43.93 53.76
C GLY A 22 -22.03 -44.39 52.30
N HIS A 23 -23.19 -44.12 51.69
CA HIS A 23 -23.45 -44.48 50.30
C HIS A 23 -23.07 -43.36 49.32
N ILE A 24 -22.53 -43.76 48.16
CA ILE A 24 -22.15 -42.84 47.07
C ILE A 24 -23.30 -42.78 46.05
N PRO A 25 -23.79 -41.58 45.66
CA PRO A 25 -24.83 -41.45 44.66
C PRO A 25 -24.39 -41.99 43.30
N ALA A 26 -25.31 -42.62 42.58
CA ALA A 26 -25.03 -43.06 41.21
C ALA A 26 -24.73 -41.86 40.29
N PRO A 27 -23.75 -41.95 39.38
CA PRO A 27 -23.37 -40.85 38.47
C PRO A 27 -24.55 -40.27 37.67
N ALA A 28 -25.52 -41.10 37.30
CA ALA A 28 -26.72 -40.67 36.58
C ALA A 28 -27.58 -39.68 37.40
N VAL A 29 -27.66 -39.86 38.72
CA VAL A 29 -28.43 -38.98 39.61
C VAL A 29 -27.70 -37.65 39.79
N THR A 30 -26.37 -37.67 39.88
CA THR A 30 -25.54 -36.46 39.96
C THR A 30 -25.62 -35.67 38.66
N LYS A 31 -25.59 -36.35 37.51
CA LYS A 31 -25.76 -35.76 36.18
C LYS A 31 -27.15 -35.11 36.02
N TRP A 32 -28.22 -35.81 36.43
CA TRP A 32 -29.58 -35.27 36.38
C TRP A 32 -29.74 -34.00 37.24
N LEU A 33 -29.14 -33.97 38.43
CA LEU A 33 -29.15 -32.75 39.27
C LEU A 33 -28.40 -31.58 38.62
N GLN A 34 -27.27 -31.86 37.96
CA GLN A 34 -26.52 -30.84 37.22
C GLN A 34 -27.33 -30.29 36.03
N GLU A 35 -27.93 -31.18 35.23
CA GLU A 35 -28.80 -30.81 34.12
C GLU A 35 -30.04 -30.03 34.59
N PHE A 36 -30.59 -30.38 35.76
CA PHE A 36 -31.70 -29.64 36.37
C PHE A 36 -31.30 -28.23 36.79
N GLU A 37 -30.14 -28.05 37.45
CA GLU A 37 -29.64 -26.71 37.78
C GLU A 37 -29.35 -25.88 36.53
N ASP A 38 -28.82 -26.50 35.48
CA ASP A 38 -28.60 -25.84 34.20
C ASP A 38 -29.91 -25.34 33.59
N VAL A 39 -30.94 -26.20 33.53
CA VAL A 39 -32.28 -25.83 33.02
C VAL A 39 -32.94 -24.77 33.91
N LYS A 40 -32.78 -24.87 35.23
CA LYS A 40 -33.31 -23.88 36.19
C LYS A 40 -32.64 -22.52 36.01
N ASN A 41 -31.32 -22.48 35.87
CA ASN A 41 -30.57 -21.26 35.62
C ASN A 41 -30.94 -20.66 34.27
N ASP A 42 -31.11 -21.49 33.23
CA ASP A 42 -31.60 -21.06 31.91
C ASP A 42 -33.04 -20.52 31.97
N VAL A 43 -33.89 -20.98 32.91
CA VAL A 43 -35.25 -20.45 33.08
C VAL A 43 -35.29 -19.19 33.96
N ILE A 44 -34.42 -19.10 34.97
CA ILE A 44 -34.26 -17.90 35.79
C ILE A 44 -33.67 -16.74 34.96
N SER A 45 -32.75 -17.04 34.05
CA SER A 45 -32.24 -16.05 33.09
C SER A 45 -33.30 -15.57 32.10
N ILE A 46 -34.27 -16.42 31.73
CA ILE A 46 -35.46 -16.03 30.95
C ILE A 46 -36.38 -15.07 31.75
N GLY A 47 -36.40 -15.16 33.08
CA GLY A 47 -37.24 -14.34 33.96
C GLY A 47 -36.67 -12.97 34.33
N THR A 48 -35.39 -12.71 34.07
CA THR A 48 -34.77 -11.39 34.24
C THR A 48 -34.93 -10.62 32.92
N SER A 49 -35.61 -9.47 32.96
CA SER A 49 -35.80 -8.63 31.77
C SER A 49 -34.43 -8.12 31.30
N VAL A 50 -33.88 -8.77 30.29
CA VAL A 50 -32.65 -8.34 29.62
C VAL A 50 -32.93 -7.01 28.94
N LYS A 51 -32.07 -6.01 29.18
CA LYS A 51 -32.20 -4.72 28.48
C LYS A 51 -32.12 -4.95 26.97
N LYS A 52 -33.06 -4.34 26.24
CA LYS A 52 -33.13 -4.44 24.77
C LYS A 52 -31.80 -4.02 24.13
N VAL A 53 -31.24 -2.91 24.58
CA VAL A 53 -29.98 -2.34 24.08
C VAL A 53 -29.03 -2.11 25.25
N GLU A 54 -27.75 -2.39 25.04
CA GLU A 54 -26.68 -1.96 25.93
C GLU A 54 -26.00 -0.75 25.33
N HIS A 55 -25.95 0.36 26.06
CA HIS A 55 -25.24 1.55 25.60
C HIS A 55 -23.74 1.27 25.49
N ILE A 56 -23.17 1.52 24.31
CA ILE A 56 -21.74 1.31 24.04
C ILE A 56 -21.02 2.65 24.06
N PRO A 57 -20.00 2.84 24.92
CA PRO A 57 -19.25 4.08 24.96
C PRO A 57 -18.50 4.31 23.64
N GLY A 58 -18.59 5.55 23.14
CA GLY A 58 -17.94 5.97 21.91
C GLY A 58 -18.16 7.46 21.63
N PRO A 59 -17.36 8.03 20.71
CA PRO A 59 -17.57 9.40 20.28
C PRO A 59 -18.89 9.56 19.53
N THR A 60 -19.54 10.71 19.70
CA THR A 60 -20.74 11.07 18.93
C THR A 60 -20.36 11.43 17.50
N ILE A 61 -21.27 11.12 16.56
CA ILE A 61 -21.17 11.56 15.16
C ILE A 61 -22.04 12.78 14.86
N GLU A 62 -22.65 13.41 15.88
CA GLU A 62 -23.43 14.63 15.69
C GLU A 62 -22.60 15.73 15.03
N GLY A 63 -23.20 16.43 14.06
CA GLY A 63 -22.51 17.43 13.23
C GLY A 63 -21.68 16.84 12.07
N GLN A 64 -21.42 15.53 12.05
CA GLN A 64 -20.74 14.88 10.93
C GLN A 64 -21.77 14.41 9.88
N THR A 65 -21.93 15.20 8.82
CA THR A 65 -22.89 14.96 7.72
C THR A 65 -22.68 13.59 7.05
N THR A 66 -21.45 13.21 6.72
CA THR A 66 -21.14 11.92 6.07
C THR A 66 -21.44 10.72 6.95
N ALA A 67 -21.04 10.77 8.23
CA ALA A 67 -21.37 9.71 9.18
C ALA A 67 -22.90 9.61 9.41
N SER A 68 -23.58 10.74 9.53
CA SER A 68 -25.04 10.79 9.69
C SER A 68 -25.78 10.22 8.48
N ARG A 69 -25.30 10.49 7.26
CA ARG A 69 -25.84 9.94 6.02
C ARG A 69 -25.68 8.42 5.96
N ASN A 70 -24.48 7.91 6.28
CA ASN A 70 -24.22 6.47 6.32
C ASN A 70 -25.04 5.78 7.43
N LEU A 71 -25.22 6.43 8.58
CA LEU A 71 -26.09 5.94 9.64
C LEU A 71 -27.53 5.78 9.15
N MET A 72 -28.04 6.78 8.42
CA MET A 72 -29.39 6.72 7.84
C MET A 72 -29.52 5.61 6.79
N LYS A 73 -28.50 5.40 5.94
CA LYS A 73 -28.49 4.28 4.98
C LYS A 73 -28.61 2.94 5.71
N VAL A 74 -27.81 2.72 6.76
CA VAL A 74 -27.86 1.47 7.53
C VAL A 74 -29.21 1.31 8.25
N LEU A 75 -29.77 2.39 8.82
CA LEU A 75 -31.12 2.37 9.41
C LEU A 75 -32.21 2.02 8.39
N ASN A 76 -32.13 2.55 7.16
CA ASN A 76 -33.08 2.21 6.10
C ASN A 76 -32.98 0.73 5.72
N LEU A 77 -31.76 0.19 5.60
CA LEU A 77 -31.54 -1.24 5.35
C LEU A 77 -32.02 -2.13 6.51
N LEU A 78 -31.89 -1.65 7.76
CA LEU A 78 -32.46 -2.35 8.92
C LEU A 78 -33.99 -2.42 8.87
N ASN A 79 -34.66 -1.46 8.23
CA ASN A 79 -36.11 -1.48 8.04
C ASN A 79 -36.57 -2.18 6.75
N ASP A 80 -35.65 -2.61 5.89
CA ASP A 80 -35.95 -3.33 4.65
C ASP A 80 -36.03 -4.85 4.91
N ASP A 81 -37.22 -5.41 4.83
CA ASP A 81 -37.48 -6.83 5.10
C ASP A 81 -36.78 -7.80 4.12
N SER A 82 -36.31 -7.31 2.97
CA SER A 82 -35.54 -8.10 2.01
C SER A 82 -34.05 -8.25 2.37
N VAL A 83 -33.59 -7.52 3.39
CA VAL A 83 -32.17 -7.44 3.79
C VAL A 83 -32.00 -8.01 5.19
N ASN A 84 -31.28 -9.13 5.31
CA ASN A 84 -30.96 -9.76 6.59
C ASN A 84 -29.53 -9.47 7.04
N ARG A 85 -28.58 -9.37 6.10
CA ARG A 85 -27.16 -9.23 6.37
C ARG A 85 -26.60 -7.98 5.72
N ILE A 86 -26.09 -7.07 6.55
CA ILE A 86 -25.56 -5.77 6.13
C ILE A 86 -24.05 -5.74 6.41
N GLY A 87 -23.25 -5.52 5.37
CA GLY A 87 -21.81 -5.32 5.48
C GLY A 87 -21.46 -3.84 5.54
N VAL A 88 -20.93 -3.35 6.66
CA VAL A 88 -20.38 -1.99 6.77
C VAL A 88 -18.86 -2.06 6.60
N TRP A 89 -18.35 -1.58 5.47
CA TRP A 89 -16.94 -1.78 5.12
C TRP A 89 -16.24 -0.49 4.71
N GLY A 90 -14.92 -0.51 4.62
CA GLY A 90 -14.09 0.65 4.29
C GLY A 90 -12.72 0.60 4.95
N MET A 91 -11.86 1.56 4.65
CA MET A 91 -10.46 1.59 5.10
C MET A 91 -10.31 1.52 6.64
N GLY A 92 -9.21 0.93 7.12
CA GLY A 92 -8.85 0.96 8.54
C GLY A 92 -8.86 2.39 9.09
N GLY A 93 -9.40 2.60 10.30
CA GLY A 93 -9.44 3.93 10.91
C GLY A 93 -10.47 4.94 10.37
N VAL A 94 -11.28 4.58 9.35
CA VAL A 94 -12.27 5.51 8.75
C VAL A 94 -13.45 5.85 9.67
N GLY A 95 -13.76 5.00 10.66
CA GLY A 95 -14.83 5.24 11.64
C GLY A 95 -16.02 4.27 11.60
N LYS A 96 -15.89 3.10 10.96
CA LYS A 96 -16.95 2.06 10.90
C LYS A 96 -17.49 1.66 12.28
N THR A 97 -16.60 1.31 13.21
CA THR A 97 -16.99 0.96 14.59
C THR A 97 -17.71 2.11 15.27
N THR A 98 -17.25 3.34 15.09
CA THR A 98 -17.94 4.54 15.62
C THR A 98 -19.35 4.69 15.04
N LEU A 99 -19.51 4.47 13.73
CA LEU A 99 -20.81 4.52 13.06
C LEU A 99 -21.78 3.51 13.67
N VAL A 100 -21.36 2.26 13.83
CA VAL A 100 -22.22 1.18 14.35
C VAL A 100 -22.46 1.29 15.86
N LYS A 101 -21.53 1.86 16.64
CA LYS A 101 -21.80 2.24 18.04
C LYS A 101 -22.90 3.29 18.16
N ASN A 102 -22.86 4.33 17.33
CA ASN A 102 -23.89 5.36 17.30
C ASN A 102 -25.24 4.80 16.84
N LEU A 103 -25.23 3.85 15.90
CA LEU A 103 -26.42 3.09 15.52
C LEU A 103 -27.01 2.35 16.71
N ASN A 104 -26.23 1.50 17.38
CA ASN A 104 -26.66 0.75 18.55
C ASN A 104 -27.29 1.66 19.61
N ASN A 105 -26.62 2.75 19.97
CA ASN A 105 -27.11 3.66 21.01
C ASN A 105 -28.36 4.43 20.57
N LYS A 106 -28.50 4.75 19.27
CA LYS A 106 -29.72 5.38 18.75
C LYS A 106 -30.93 4.45 18.85
N LEU A 107 -30.72 3.14 18.70
CA LEU A 107 -31.77 2.12 18.86
C LEU A 107 -32.25 1.97 20.31
N GLU A 108 -31.52 2.51 21.30
CA GLU A 108 -31.96 2.60 22.70
C GLU A 108 -33.08 3.63 22.88
N THR A 109 -33.02 4.75 22.15
CA THR A 109 -33.93 5.90 22.31
C THR A 109 -35.09 5.92 21.31
N ALA A 110 -35.03 5.09 20.26
CA ALA A 110 -36.09 4.98 19.26
C ALA A 110 -37.38 4.40 19.87
N THR A 111 -38.44 5.21 19.89
CA THR A 111 -39.75 4.86 20.45
C THR A 111 -40.46 3.77 19.63
N SER A 112 -40.45 2.56 20.17
CA SER A 112 -41.52 1.54 20.10
C SER A 112 -41.96 0.95 18.74
N THR A 113 -41.30 1.28 17.62
CA THR A 113 -41.65 0.74 16.28
C THR A 113 -40.63 -0.23 15.69
N GLU A 114 -39.52 -0.47 16.38
CA GLU A 114 -38.42 -1.35 15.94
C GLU A 114 -38.70 -2.84 16.24
N PRO A 115 -38.41 -3.78 15.30
CA PRO A 115 -38.84 -5.17 15.38
C PRO A 115 -38.01 -6.07 16.33
N PHE A 116 -36.90 -5.56 16.89
CA PHE A 116 -35.97 -6.37 17.70
C PHE A 116 -36.32 -6.35 19.20
N SER A 117 -36.36 -7.53 19.83
CA SER A 117 -36.42 -7.72 21.28
C SER A 117 -35.06 -7.52 21.95
N ILE A 118 -33.96 -7.77 21.23
CA ILE A 118 -32.61 -7.67 21.77
C ILE A 118 -31.56 -7.28 20.70
N ILE A 119 -30.60 -6.45 21.07
CA ILE A 119 -29.43 -6.11 20.24
C ILE A 119 -28.18 -6.68 20.89
N ILE A 120 -27.45 -7.49 20.14
CA ILE A 120 -26.28 -8.23 20.59
C ILE A 120 -25.04 -7.65 19.92
N TRP A 121 -24.10 -7.14 20.70
CA TRP A 121 -22.81 -6.68 20.20
C TRP A 121 -21.74 -7.70 20.52
N ALA A 122 -20.92 -8.07 19.54
CA ALA A 122 -19.74 -8.89 19.76
C ALA A 122 -18.55 -8.34 18.96
N THR A 123 -17.41 -8.20 19.62
CA THR A 123 -16.14 -7.83 18.98
C THR A 123 -15.39 -9.11 18.59
N VAL A 124 -15.05 -9.22 17.31
CA VAL A 124 -14.39 -10.39 16.71
C VAL A 124 -12.87 -10.27 16.86
N SER A 125 -12.31 -9.11 16.50
CA SER A 125 -10.87 -8.81 16.48
C SER A 125 -10.05 -9.73 15.56
N LYS A 126 -8.80 -9.34 15.29
CA LYS A 126 -7.90 -10.06 14.35
C LYS A 126 -7.53 -11.47 14.82
N ASP A 127 -7.26 -11.65 16.12
CA ASP A 127 -6.98 -12.95 16.72
C ASP A 127 -8.29 -13.70 16.94
N TRP A 128 -8.99 -14.02 15.85
CA TRP A 128 -10.31 -14.64 15.88
C TRP A 128 -10.31 -15.85 16.82
N ASP A 129 -11.17 -15.75 17.83
CA ASP A 129 -11.39 -16.82 18.80
C ASP A 129 -12.91 -17.03 18.93
N LEU A 130 -13.38 -18.09 18.27
CA LEU A 130 -14.79 -18.49 18.31
C LEU A 130 -15.32 -18.59 19.74
N LYS A 131 -14.52 -19.11 20.67
CA LYS A 131 -14.93 -19.27 22.08
C LYS A 131 -15.14 -17.92 22.75
N ARG A 132 -14.27 -16.95 22.47
CA ARG A 132 -14.40 -15.58 22.99
C ARG A 132 -15.66 -14.90 22.48
N VAL A 133 -16.00 -15.08 21.20
CA VAL A 133 -17.21 -14.50 20.61
C VAL A 133 -18.46 -15.19 21.15
N GLN A 134 -18.49 -16.52 21.20
CA GLN A 134 -19.58 -17.27 21.84
C GLN A 134 -19.79 -16.85 23.30
N THR A 135 -18.72 -16.60 24.05
CA THR A 135 -18.79 -16.12 25.44
C THR A 135 -19.47 -14.75 25.53
N GLN A 136 -19.11 -13.80 24.67
CA GLN A 136 -19.78 -12.49 24.59
C GLN A 136 -21.28 -12.63 24.29
N LEU A 137 -21.65 -13.54 23.39
CA LEU A 137 -23.07 -13.81 23.06
C LEU A 137 -23.82 -14.42 24.27
N LEU A 138 -23.21 -15.39 24.96
CA LEU A 138 -23.78 -16.02 26.16
C LEU A 138 -24.04 -14.96 27.25
N GLU A 139 -23.04 -14.14 27.55
CA GLU A 139 -23.13 -13.07 28.56
C GLU A 139 -24.25 -12.09 28.21
N ARG A 140 -24.33 -11.65 26.95
CA ARG A 140 -25.36 -10.73 26.47
C ARG A 140 -26.78 -11.30 26.55
N LEU A 141 -26.91 -12.62 26.39
CA LEU A 141 -28.17 -13.37 26.51
C LEU A 141 -28.47 -13.84 27.95
N ASN A 142 -27.62 -13.47 28.91
CA ASN A 142 -27.68 -13.90 30.32
C ASN A 142 -27.65 -15.44 30.48
N LEU A 143 -26.94 -16.14 29.59
CA LEU A 143 -26.74 -17.59 29.66
C LEU A 143 -25.46 -17.92 30.44
N ALA A 144 -25.49 -18.99 31.24
CA ALA A 144 -24.33 -19.40 32.02
C ALA A 144 -23.17 -19.87 31.13
N VAL A 145 -21.96 -19.35 31.38
CA VAL A 145 -20.72 -19.84 30.77
C VAL A 145 -20.27 -21.08 31.55
N LYS A 146 -20.23 -22.25 30.90
CA LYS A 146 -19.89 -23.52 31.55
C LYS A 146 -18.41 -23.86 31.32
N ALA A 147 -17.67 -24.06 32.40
CA ALA A 147 -16.27 -24.44 32.33
C ALA A 147 -16.12 -25.85 31.71
N GLY A 148 -15.26 -25.97 30.70
CA GLY A 148 -15.00 -27.24 29.99
C GLY A 148 -16.06 -27.63 28.95
N GLU A 149 -17.06 -26.77 28.68
CA GLU A 149 -18.02 -26.98 27.61
C GLU A 149 -17.36 -26.85 26.23
N SER A 150 -17.77 -27.71 25.29
CA SER A 150 -17.29 -27.65 23.90
C SER A 150 -17.92 -26.48 23.14
N MET A 151 -17.28 -26.04 22.07
CA MET A 151 -17.79 -24.94 21.25
C MET A 151 -19.11 -25.30 20.56
N GLU A 152 -19.30 -26.58 20.21
CA GLU A 152 -20.52 -27.10 19.56
C GLU A 152 -21.71 -27.13 20.54
N SER A 153 -21.46 -27.53 21.80
CA SER A 153 -22.49 -27.48 22.86
C SER A 153 -22.89 -26.04 23.14
N THR A 154 -21.91 -25.14 23.18
CA THR A 154 -22.14 -23.70 23.34
C THR A 154 -22.97 -23.13 22.18
N ALA A 155 -22.61 -23.44 20.94
CA ALA A 155 -23.35 -23.06 19.74
C ALA A 155 -24.80 -23.57 19.79
N SER A 156 -25.00 -24.83 20.18
CA SER A 156 -26.34 -25.44 20.29
C SER A 156 -27.23 -24.72 21.31
N ARG A 157 -26.65 -24.25 22.41
CA ARG A 157 -27.36 -23.47 23.44
C ARG A 157 -27.72 -22.08 22.93
N LEU A 158 -26.77 -21.40 22.29
CA LEU A 158 -26.99 -20.09 21.66
C LEU A 158 -28.11 -20.19 20.62
N HIS A 159 -28.06 -21.19 19.75
CA HIS A 159 -29.04 -21.42 18.69
C HIS A 159 -30.45 -21.53 19.26
N ARG A 160 -30.66 -22.42 20.23
CA ARG A 160 -31.97 -22.64 20.88
C ARG A 160 -32.52 -21.38 21.57
N ARG A 161 -31.62 -20.52 22.08
CA ARG A 161 -32.00 -19.26 22.74
C ARG A 161 -32.37 -18.19 21.71
N LEU A 162 -31.62 -18.10 20.61
CA LEU A 162 -31.78 -17.12 19.54
C LEU A 162 -32.98 -17.42 18.63
N GLU A 163 -33.34 -18.68 18.40
CA GLU A 163 -34.56 -19.07 17.65
C GLU A 163 -35.85 -18.47 18.23
N LYS A 164 -35.85 -18.17 19.53
CA LYS A 164 -37.01 -17.64 20.25
C LYS A 164 -37.06 -16.12 20.28
N GLU A 165 -36.02 -15.44 19.81
CA GLU A 165 -35.86 -13.98 19.89
C GLU A 165 -35.99 -13.32 18.53
N ARG A 166 -36.30 -12.02 18.55
CA ARG A 166 -36.09 -11.15 17.39
C ARG A 166 -34.87 -10.30 17.65
N PHE A 167 -33.73 -10.58 17.02
CA PHE A 167 -32.47 -9.96 17.40
C PHE A 167 -31.76 -9.27 16.25
N LEU A 168 -31.00 -8.23 16.61
CA LEU A 168 -29.97 -7.66 15.77
C LEU A 168 -28.62 -8.11 16.34
N LEU A 169 -27.83 -8.82 15.53
CA LEU A 169 -26.45 -9.18 15.87
C LEU A 169 -25.49 -8.22 15.17
N ILE A 170 -24.64 -7.56 15.95
CA ILE A 170 -23.57 -6.69 15.47
C ILE A 170 -22.23 -7.39 15.72
N LEU A 171 -21.54 -7.74 14.64
CA LEU A 171 -20.20 -8.30 14.65
C LEU A 171 -19.19 -7.21 14.27
N ASP A 172 -18.49 -6.66 15.26
CA ASP A 172 -17.54 -5.58 15.03
C ASP A 172 -16.11 -6.09 14.80
N ASP A 173 -15.46 -5.50 13.81
CA ASP A 173 -14.07 -5.72 13.38
C ASP A 173 -13.81 -7.15 12.91
N VAL A 174 -14.51 -7.56 11.84
CA VAL A 174 -14.42 -8.88 11.21
C VAL A 174 -13.30 -8.93 10.17
N TRP A 175 -12.34 -9.84 10.37
CA TRP A 175 -11.15 -10.00 9.54
C TRP A 175 -11.21 -11.20 8.58
N GLU A 176 -11.96 -12.24 8.93
CA GLU A 176 -12.11 -13.47 8.15
C GLU A 176 -13.58 -13.90 8.11
N ALA A 177 -13.90 -14.80 7.18
CA ALA A 177 -15.26 -15.32 7.05
C ALA A 177 -15.66 -16.09 8.32
N ILE A 178 -16.78 -15.70 8.93
CA ILE A 178 -17.31 -16.33 10.13
C ILE A 178 -18.42 -17.28 9.71
N ASP A 179 -18.29 -18.54 10.10
CA ASP A 179 -19.38 -19.49 9.99
C ASP A 179 -20.37 -19.26 11.14
N LEU A 180 -21.54 -18.76 10.78
CA LEU A 180 -22.59 -18.40 11.72
C LEU A 180 -23.24 -19.63 12.37
N ASP A 181 -23.19 -20.81 11.73
CA ASP A 181 -23.70 -22.06 12.32
C ASP A 181 -22.79 -22.51 13.47
N TYR A 182 -21.46 -22.43 13.29
CA TYR A 182 -20.50 -22.67 14.37
C TYR A 182 -20.61 -21.65 15.49
N LEU A 183 -21.01 -20.41 15.19
CA LEU A 183 -21.30 -19.41 16.21
C LEU A 183 -22.59 -19.73 16.99
N GLY A 184 -23.48 -20.54 16.44
CA GLY A 184 -24.79 -20.86 17.01
C GLY A 184 -25.88 -19.85 16.62
N VAL A 185 -25.72 -19.13 15.52
CA VAL A 185 -26.68 -18.15 15.01
C VAL A 185 -27.60 -18.84 13.99
N PRO A 186 -28.93 -18.89 14.21
CA PRO A 186 -29.87 -19.57 13.30
C PRO A 186 -29.92 -18.95 11.89
N GLN A 187 -29.97 -19.80 10.85
CA GLN A 187 -29.90 -19.39 9.44
C GLN A 187 -31.20 -19.60 8.62
N SER A 188 -32.27 -20.18 9.18
CA SER A 188 -33.43 -20.67 8.39
C SER A 188 -34.54 -19.61 8.13
N GLU A 189 -35.11 -19.62 6.90
CA GLU A 189 -36.21 -18.76 6.36
C GLU A 189 -37.65 -19.09 6.88
N PRO A 190 -38.72 -18.29 6.64
CA PRO A 190 -38.86 -16.94 6.06
C PRO A 190 -39.65 -15.99 7.01
N LEU A 191 -39.21 -15.81 8.25
CA LEU A 191 -39.81 -14.82 9.14
C LEU A 191 -38.71 -14.04 9.84
N MET A 192 -38.29 -12.91 9.26
CA MET A 192 -38.34 -11.57 9.88
C MET A 192 -37.80 -11.40 11.31
N ARG A 193 -36.94 -12.28 11.82
CA ARG A 193 -36.56 -12.34 13.24
C ARG A 193 -35.08 -12.05 13.49
N CYS A 194 -34.20 -12.13 12.50
CA CYS A 194 -32.78 -11.89 12.69
C CYS A 194 -32.26 -10.89 11.65
N LYS A 195 -31.53 -9.86 12.11
CA LYS A 195 -30.65 -9.06 11.24
C LYS A 195 -29.23 -9.13 11.75
N ILE A 196 -28.28 -9.08 10.83
CA ILE A 196 -26.85 -9.12 11.12
C ILE A 196 -26.21 -7.90 10.49
N ILE A 197 -25.46 -7.14 11.28
CA ILE A 197 -24.53 -6.12 10.81
C ILE A 197 -23.13 -6.63 11.10
N LEU A 198 -22.24 -6.55 10.13
CA LEU A 198 -20.80 -6.68 10.40
C LEU A 198 -20.04 -5.43 9.98
N THR A 199 -18.98 -5.11 10.71
CA THR A 199 -17.98 -4.14 10.25
C THR A 199 -16.73 -4.87 9.77
N SER A 200 -16.19 -4.51 8.61
CA SER A 200 -14.94 -5.10 8.09
C SER A 200 -14.08 -4.07 7.36
N GLN A 201 -12.79 -4.35 7.25
CA GLN A 201 -11.88 -3.57 6.41
C GLN A 201 -11.79 -4.13 4.98
N SER A 202 -12.39 -5.30 4.73
CA SER A 202 -12.37 -5.97 3.44
C SER A 202 -13.79 -6.24 2.94
N LEU A 203 -14.07 -5.81 1.70
CA LEU A 203 -15.30 -6.13 1.00
C LEU A 203 -15.40 -7.64 0.71
N ASP A 204 -14.28 -8.29 0.44
CA ASP A 204 -14.23 -9.74 0.20
C ASP A 204 -14.70 -10.53 1.44
N VAL A 205 -14.39 -10.07 2.65
CA VAL A 205 -14.91 -10.66 3.90
C VAL A 205 -16.43 -10.54 3.97
N CYS A 206 -17.00 -9.39 3.60
CA CYS A 206 -18.46 -9.23 3.52
C CYS A 206 -19.08 -10.21 2.52
N ARG A 207 -18.49 -10.34 1.32
CA ARG A 207 -18.93 -11.28 0.29
C ARG A 207 -18.86 -12.74 0.75
N LYS A 208 -17.78 -13.14 1.42
CA LYS A 208 -17.61 -14.50 1.97
C LYS A 208 -18.62 -14.84 3.06
N ILE A 209 -19.07 -13.87 3.84
CA ILE A 209 -20.16 -14.01 4.83
C ILE A 209 -21.53 -13.88 4.14
N THR A 210 -21.57 -13.70 2.81
CA THR A 210 -22.78 -13.62 1.98
C THR A 210 -23.72 -12.52 2.47
N THR A 211 -23.22 -11.28 2.56
CA THR A 211 -24.04 -10.10 2.84
C THR A 211 -25.04 -9.83 1.71
N ASP A 212 -26.23 -9.32 2.05
CA ASP A 212 -27.26 -8.96 1.08
C ASP A 212 -27.02 -7.55 0.51
N LYS A 213 -26.50 -6.65 1.36
CA LYS A 213 -26.19 -5.27 1.03
C LYS A 213 -24.94 -4.78 1.76
N GLU A 214 -24.12 -4.02 1.05
CA GLU A 214 -22.92 -3.40 1.60
C GLU A 214 -23.02 -1.87 1.63
N VAL A 215 -22.57 -1.27 2.72
CA VAL A 215 -22.43 0.18 2.90
C VAL A 215 -20.96 0.50 3.09
N LYS A 216 -20.36 1.13 2.07
CA LYS A 216 -19.00 1.67 2.18
C LYS A 216 -19.01 2.92 3.04
N VAL A 217 -18.11 2.98 4.02
CA VAL A 217 -17.82 4.17 4.81
C VAL A 217 -16.59 4.84 4.20
N ASP A 218 -16.83 5.95 3.51
CA ASP A 218 -15.77 6.76 2.91
C ASP A 218 -15.16 7.73 3.93
N VAL A 219 -14.00 8.30 3.57
CA VAL A 219 -13.32 9.34 4.33
C VAL A 219 -14.17 10.61 4.47
N LEU A 220 -13.80 11.47 5.41
CA LEU A 220 -14.47 12.75 5.63
C LEU A 220 -14.15 13.72 4.48
N ASP A 221 -15.12 14.56 4.11
CA ASP A 221 -14.85 15.69 3.21
C ASP A 221 -13.98 16.76 3.88
N GLU A 222 -13.48 17.73 3.12
CA GLU A 222 -12.57 18.76 3.62
C GLU A 222 -13.15 19.56 4.81
N GLU A 223 -14.44 19.89 4.76
CA GLU A 223 -15.09 20.68 5.80
C GLU A 223 -15.18 19.88 7.11
N GLN A 224 -15.68 18.64 7.02
CA GLN A 224 -15.77 17.74 8.17
C GLN A 224 -14.39 17.38 8.72
N SER A 225 -13.39 17.24 7.84
CA SER A 225 -12.00 16.96 8.22
C SER A 225 -11.42 18.10 9.02
N TRP A 226 -11.57 19.33 8.53
CA TRP A 226 -11.11 20.53 9.23
C TRP A 226 -11.80 20.71 10.58
N GLN A 227 -13.11 20.46 10.66
CA GLN A 227 -13.86 20.51 11.92
C GLN A 227 -13.32 19.48 12.93
N LEU A 228 -13.12 18.22 12.52
CA LEU A 228 -12.60 17.18 13.40
C LEU A 228 -11.15 17.46 13.82
N PHE A 229 -10.31 17.92 12.89
CA PHE A 229 -8.92 18.27 13.15
C PHE A 229 -8.81 19.39 14.19
N THR A 230 -9.54 20.48 13.99
CA THR A 230 -9.52 21.65 14.89
C THR A 230 -10.12 21.35 16.26
N GLN A 231 -11.10 20.44 16.36
CA GLN A 231 -11.60 19.94 17.65
C GLN A 231 -10.49 19.26 18.47
N ASN A 232 -9.58 18.53 17.81
CA ASN A 232 -8.48 17.80 18.47
C ASN A 232 -7.24 18.67 18.70
N ALA A 233 -6.84 19.48 17.72
CA ALA A 233 -5.74 20.44 17.83
C ALA A 233 -6.05 21.61 18.77
N GLY A 234 -7.32 21.95 18.93
CA GLY A 234 -7.79 23.10 19.68
C GLY A 234 -7.59 24.42 18.91
N LYS A 235 -7.92 25.53 19.58
CA LYS A 235 -7.98 26.88 18.98
C LYS A 235 -6.67 27.35 18.33
N VAL A 236 -5.54 26.74 18.68
CA VAL A 236 -4.22 27.06 18.12
C VAL A 236 -4.17 26.86 16.60
N ALA A 237 -4.87 25.85 16.08
CA ALA A 237 -4.94 25.59 14.63
C ALA A 237 -5.68 26.71 13.86
N SER A 238 -6.44 27.55 14.55
CA SER A 238 -7.18 28.67 13.96
C SER A 238 -6.50 30.03 14.16
N LEU A 239 -5.31 30.09 14.77
CA LEU A 239 -4.54 31.32 14.85
C LEU A 239 -4.12 31.78 13.44
N GLU A 240 -4.18 33.07 13.16
CA GLU A 240 -4.01 33.63 11.82
C GLU A 240 -2.69 33.20 11.16
N HIS A 241 -1.58 33.18 11.91
CA HIS A 241 -0.27 32.77 11.41
C HIS A 241 -0.07 31.25 11.32
N ILE A 242 -0.92 30.45 11.97
CA ILE A 242 -0.84 28.97 11.98
C ILE A 242 -1.81 28.35 10.99
N LYS A 243 -3.00 28.95 10.85
CA LYS A 243 -4.12 28.41 10.06
C LYS A 243 -3.73 27.97 8.65
N PRO A 244 -2.90 28.71 7.87
CA PRO A 244 -2.47 28.24 6.56
C PRO A 244 -1.76 26.89 6.63
N ILE A 245 -0.77 26.75 7.51
CA ILE A 245 0.02 25.52 7.65
C ILE A 245 -0.79 24.39 8.29
N ALA A 246 -1.64 24.72 9.27
CA ALA A 246 -2.55 23.75 9.87
C ALA A 246 -3.56 23.19 8.87
N THR A 247 -4.00 24.00 7.90
CA THR A 247 -4.88 23.54 6.82
C THR A 247 -4.16 22.55 5.93
N GLU A 248 -2.91 22.81 5.56
CA GLU A 248 -2.09 21.85 4.80
C GLU A 248 -1.85 20.56 5.61
N VAL A 249 -1.47 20.65 6.88
CA VAL A 249 -1.32 19.47 7.77
C VAL A 249 -2.62 18.65 7.87
N CYS A 250 -3.78 19.32 7.88
CA CYS A 250 -5.08 18.64 7.86
C CYS A 250 -5.34 17.93 6.53
N LYS A 251 -4.93 18.52 5.40
CA LYS A 251 -5.05 17.93 4.07
C LYS A 251 -4.20 16.67 3.94
N GLU A 252 -2.98 16.65 4.48
CA GLU A 252 -2.12 15.45 4.51
C GLU A 252 -2.80 14.25 5.22
N CYS A 253 -3.77 14.49 6.11
CA CYS A 253 -4.53 13.40 6.75
C CYS A 253 -5.60 12.78 5.81
N CYS A 254 -5.85 13.38 4.64
CA CYS A 254 -6.72 12.90 3.56
C CYS A 254 -8.10 12.41 4.03
N GLY A 255 -8.71 13.16 4.95
CA GLY A 255 -10.03 12.83 5.50
C GLY A 255 -10.11 11.59 6.37
N LEU A 256 -8.99 10.91 6.64
CA LEU A 256 -8.96 9.73 7.48
C LEU A 256 -9.19 10.11 8.95
N THR A 257 -10.35 9.75 9.48
CA THR A 257 -10.80 10.05 10.85
C THR A 257 -9.72 9.77 11.91
N LEU A 258 -9.06 8.61 11.86
CA LEU A 258 -8.00 8.25 12.81
C LEU A 258 -6.77 9.16 12.69
N ALA A 259 -6.31 9.46 11.46
CA ALA A 259 -5.16 10.35 11.24
C ALA A 259 -5.46 11.78 11.73
N LEU A 260 -6.64 12.32 11.39
CA LEU A 260 -7.09 13.65 11.82
C LEU A 260 -7.09 13.81 13.35
N ILE A 261 -7.55 12.78 14.07
CA ILE A 261 -7.57 12.78 15.55
C ILE A 261 -6.15 12.74 16.11
N ILE A 262 -5.30 11.83 15.61
CA ILE A 262 -3.95 11.63 16.16
C ILE A 262 -3.03 12.81 15.84
N VAL A 263 -3.01 13.26 14.58
CA VAL A 263 -2.20 14.43 14.16
C VAL A 263 -2.74 15.69 14.82
N GLY A 264 -4.06 15.92 14.81
CA GLY A 264 -4.65 17.07 15.50
C GLY A 264 -4.26 17.10 16.98
N ALA A 265 -4.41 15.98 17.70
CA ALA A 265 -4.03 15.89 19.10
C ALA A 265 -2.52 16.11 19.33
N SER A 266 -1.65 15.65 18.43
CA SER A 266 -0.19 15.85 18.54
C SER A 266 0.21 17.33 18.37
N MET A 267 -0.62 18.12 17.69
CA MET A 267 -0.41 19.54 17.46
C MET A 267 -1.05 20.44 18.53
N ARG A 268 -1.77 19.85 19.49
CA ARG A 268 -2.48 20.60 20.51
C ARG A 268 -1.54 21.45 21.37
N GLY A 269 -1.83 22.75 21.45
CA GLY A 269 -1.08 23.72 22.25
C GLY A 269 0.25 24.18 21.63
N LYS A 270 0.64 23.70 20.45
CA LYS A 270 1.86 24.14 19.76
C LYS A 270 1.64 25.46 19.04
N THR A 271 2.11 26.57 19.60
CA THR A 271 1.91 27.93 19.04
C THR A 271 3.02 28.38 18.08
N ALA A 272 4.15 27.69 18.07
CA ALA A 272 5.29 28.01 17.21
C ALA A 272 5.09 27.45 15.79
N GLU A 273 5.15 28.33 14.79
CA GLU A 273 4.98 27.98 13.37
C GLU A 273 5.98 26.91 12.89
N ALA A 274 7.22 26.96 13.38
CA ALA A 274 8.26 26.00 13.05
C ALA A 274 7.87 24.54 13.36
N LEU A 275 7.12 24.31 14.42
CA LEU A 275 6.65 22.97 14.79
C LEU A 275 5.58 22.43 13.83
N TRP A 276 4.80 23.32 13.22
CA TRP A 276 3.81 22.95 12.20
C TRP A 276 4.48 22.67 10.86
N LYS A 277 5.49 23.45 10.49
CA LYS A 277 6.31 23.21 9.29
C LYS A 277 7.05 21.88 9.37
N ASP A 278 7.64 21.58 10.53
CA ASP A 278 8.31 20.30 10.79
C ASP A 278 7.36 19.11 10.67
N ALA A 279 6.17 19.21 11.29
CA ALA A 279 5.14 18.18 11.18
C ALA A 279 4.64 17.99 9.74
N LEU A 280 4.41 19.08 9.01
CA LEU A 280 4.02 19.05 7.60
C LEU A 280 5.08 18.34 6.75
N ASN A 281 6.34 18.76 6.86
CA ASN A 281 7.44 18.16 6.11
C ASN A 281 7.56 16.66 6.39
N ALA A 282 7.40 16.24 7.65
CA ALA A 282 7.48 14.83 7.97
C ALA A 282 6.31 13.99 7.42
N LEU A 283 5.09 14.53 7.40
CA LEU A 283 3.95 13.88 6.77
C LEU A 283 4.21 13.69 5.26
N GLN A 284 4.66 14.75 4.58
CA GLN A 284 4.99 14.73 3.14
C GLN A 284 6.12 13.75 2.78
N MET A 285 7.02 13.47 3.72
CA MET A 285 8.11 12.50 3.52
C MET A 285 7.72 11.07 3.91
N ALA A 286 6.46 10.82 4.28
CA ALA A 286 5.97 9.56 4.84
C ALA A 286 6.76 9.07 6.06
N VAL A 287 7.48 9.97 6.75
CA VAL A 287 8.28 9.64 7.93
C VAL A 287 7.42 9.81 9.18
N PRO A 288 7.27 8.79 10.04
CA PRO A 288 6.59 8.97 11.31
C PRO A 288 7.42 9.90 12.23
N HIS A 289 7.16 11.21 12.20
CA HIS A 289 7.86 12.22 13.02
C HIS A 289 7.63 12.06 14.52
N THR A 290 6.64 11.26 14.91
CA THR A 290 6.44 10.89 16.31
C THR A 290 6.10 9.42 16.40
N LYS A 291 6.59 8.79 17.48
CA LYS A 291 6.20 7.43 17.87
C LYS A 291 4.68 7.25 17.96
N GLY A 292 3.95 8.33 18.26
CA GLY A 292 2.49 8.35 18.32
C GLY A 292 1.79 8.12 16.98
N ILE A 293 2.34 8.59 15.86
CA ILE A 293 1.76 8.39 14.51
C ILE A 293 2.04 6.98 14.01
N GLU A 294 3.26 6.49 14.21
CA GLU A 294 3.61 5.11 13.91
C GLU A 294 2.68 4.13 14.68
N ASP A 295 2.61 4.29 16.00
CA ASP A 295 1.88 3.37 16.87
C ASP A 295 0.35 3.43 16.65
N LYS A 296 -0.21 4.61 16.35
CA LYS A 296 -1.67 4.82 16.35
C LYS A 296 -2.31 5.03 14.98
N VAL A 297 -1.54 5.26 13.92
CA VAL A 297 -2.06 5.42 12.55
C VAL A 297 -1.47 4.33 11.65
N TYR A 298 -0.14 4.26 11.56
CA TYR A 298 0.51 3.36 10.60
C TYR A 298 0.35 1.90 10.98
N ARG A 299 0.57 1.52 12.25
CA ARG A 299 0.39 0.12 12.68
C ARG A 299 -1.03 -0.40 12.51
N PRO A 300 -2.10 0.34 12.88
CA PRO A 300 -3.46 -0.09 12.58
C PRO A 300 -3.75 -0.28 11.09
N LEU A 301 -3.24 0.59 10.21
CA LEU A 301 -3.39 0.45 8.76
C LEU A 301 -2.54 -0.67 8.17
N LYS A 302 -1.34 -0.90 8.73
CA LYS A 302 -0.47 -2.02 8.39
C LYS A 302 -1.17 -3.37 8.57
N TRP A 303 -2.16 -3.47 9.47
CA TRP A 303 -2.87 -4.73 9.66
C TRP A 303 -3.60 -5.20 8.40
N SER A 304 -4.18 -4.30 7.61
CA SER A 304 -4.80 -4.61 6.32
C SER A 304 -3.77 -5.21 5.34
N TYR A 305 -2.54 -4.70 5.36
CA TYR A 305 -1.41 -5.26 4.63
C TYR A 305 -0.96 -6.62 5.19
N ASP A 306 -0.87 -6.77 6.52
CA ASP A 306 -0.42 -8.01 7.14
C ASP A 306 -1.37 -9.17 6.85
N SER A 307 -2.68 -8.91 6.72
CA SER A 307 -3.72 -9.87 6.34
C SER A 307 -3.77 -10.21 4.85
N LEU A 308 -3.01 -9.52 3.99
CA LEU A 308 -2.97 -9.86 2.57
C LEU A 308 -2.38 -11.26 2.38
N TYR A 309 -3.20 -12.12 1.77
CA TYR A 309 -2.79 -13.45 1.36
C TYR A 309 -3.45 -13.76 0.02
N PHE A 310 -2.63 -14.10 -0.97
CA PHE A 310 -3.09 -14.65 -2.23
C PHE A 310 -2.25 -15.87 -2.56
N GLN A 311 -2.91 -17.01 -2.78
CA GLN A 311 -2.23 -18.30 -2.85
C GLN A 311 -1.13 -18.30 -3.93
N GLY A 312 0.10 -18.58 -3.49
CA GLY A 312 1.26 -18.76 -4.36
C GLY A 312 1.82 -17.48 -5.00
N MET A 313 1.42 -16.27 -4.56
CA MET A 313 1.95 -15.01 -5.13
C MET A 313 2.30 -13.98 -4.06
N ASP A 314 3.21 -13.06 -4.41
CA ASP A 314 3.65 -11.99 -3.52
C ASP A 314 2.78 -10.73 -3.66
N ILE A 315 1.51 -10.85 -3.25
CA ILE A 315 0.55 -9.73 -3.24
C ILE A 315 1.05 -8.54 -2.40
N LYS A 316 1.88 -8.81 -1.37
CA LYS A 316 2.46 -7.80 -0.51
C LYS A 316 3.47 -6.94 -1.26
N SER A 317 4.39 -7.57 -1.99
CA SER A 317 5.33 -6.83 -2.84
C SER A 317 4.64 -6.13 -4.01
N CYS A 318 3.52 -6.67 -4.54
CA CYS A 318 2.67 -5.99 -5.53
C CYS A 318 2.05 -4.69 -4.96
N PHE A 319 1.51 -4.76 -3.73
CA PHE A 319 1.01 -3.59 -3.02
C PHE A 319 2.13 -2.54 -2.81
N LEU A 320 3.30 -2.96 -2.32
CA LEU A 320 4.42 -2.04 -2.13
C LEU A 320 4.92 -1.42 -3.44
N TYR A 321 4.81 -2.11 -4.58
CA TYR A 321 5.15 -1.55 -5.90
C TYR A 321 4.30 -0.33 -6.26
N CYS A 322 3.03 -0.31 -5.84
CA CYS A 322 2.13 0.80 -6.13
C CYS A 322 2.58 2.12 -5.46
N SER A 323 3.39 2.04 -4.39
CA SER A 323 3.95 3.21 -3.70
C SER A 323 4.97 3.99 -4.54
N LEU A 324 5.47 3.39 -5.62
CA LEU A 324 6.41 4.04 -6.53
C LEU A 324 5.78 5.18 -7.34
N TYR A 325 4.46 5.30 -7.33
CA TYR A 325 3.72 6.34 -8.03
C TYR A 325 3.39 7.51 -7.08
N PRO A 326 3.21 8.74 -7.61
CA PRO A 326 2.80 9.90 -6.82
C PRO A 326 1.43 9.74 -6.16
N GLU A 327 1.16 10.63 -5.21
CA GLU A 327 -0.16 10.83 -4.63
C GLU A 327 -1.18 11.16 -5.74
N ASP A 328 -2.40 10.65 -5.58
CA ASP A 328 -3.50 10.75 -6.55
C ASP A 328 -3.24 10.27 -7.99
N PHE A 329 -2.08 9.67 -8.27
CA PHE A 329 -1.73 9.22 -9.62
C PHE A 329 -2.63 8.06 -10.07
N SER A 330 -3.24 8.19 -11.24
CA SER A 330 -4.08 7.15 -11.84
C SER A 330 -3.23 6.19 -12.67
N ILE A 331 -2.91 5.04 -12.08
CA ILE A 331 -2.06 4.00 -12.66
C ILE A 331 -2.90 3.09 -13.56
N GLY A 332 -2.51 2.92 -14.83
CA GLY A 332 -3.14 1.93 -15.72
C GLY A 332 -3.03 0.51 -15.15
N VAL A 333 -4.15 -0.21 -15.01
CA VAL A 333 -4.17 -1.54 -14.39
C VAL A 333 -3.29 -2.53 -15.16
N ARG A 334 -3.43 -2.59 -16.50
CA ARG A 334 -2.63 -3.49 -17.33
C ARG A 334 -1.13 -3.16 -17.22
N GLU A 335 -0.80 -1.88 -17.23
CA GLU A 335 0.56 -1.37 -17.10
C GLU A 335 1.22 -1.69 -15.76
N LEU A 336 0.46 -1.64 -14.68
CA LEU A 336 0.92 -2.01 -13.34
C LEU A 336 1.20 -3.51 -13.27
N VAL A 337 0.27 -4.32 -13.78
CA VAL A 337 0.40 -5.78 -13.82
C VAL A 337 1.60 -6.21 -14.67
N GLN A 338 1.83 -5.54 -15.80
CA GLN A 338 3.01 -5.74 -16.63
C GLN A 338 4.31 -5.59 -15.83
N CYS A 339 4.44 -4.51 -15.05
CA CYS A 339 5.59 -4.31 -14.17
C CYS A 339 5.71 -5.44 -13.12
N TRP A 340 4.59 -5.89 -12.53
CA TRP A 340 4.60 -7.00 -11.57
C TRP A 340 5.06 -8.31 -12.18
N ILE A 341 4.70 -8.60 -13.43
CA ILE A 341 5.15 -9.80 -14.15
C ILE A 341 6.65 -9.70 -14.44
N ALA A 342 7.14 -8.53 -14.85
CA ALA A 342 8.57 -8.34 -15.16
C ALA A 342 9.46 -8.52 -13.93
N GLU A 343 9.02 -8.01 -12.77
CA GLU A 343 9.70 -8.22 -11.48
C GLU A 343 9.51 -9.63 -10.90
N GLY A 344 8.71 -10.50 -11.54
CA GLY A 344 8.42 -11.84 -11.06
C GLY A 344 7.54 -11.88 -9.80
N LEU A 345 6.77 -10.83 -9.52
CA LEU A 345 5.79 -10.79 -8.43
C LEU A 345 4.51 -11.57 -8.79
N VAL A 346 4.22 -11.63 -10.09
CA VAL A 346 3.16 -12.43 -10.70
C VAL A 346 3.79 -13.51 -11.56
N ASP A 347 3.34 -14.75 -11.40
CA ASP A 347 3.87 -15.89 -12.14
C ASP A 347 3.74 -15.69 -13.66
N LYS A 348 4.83 -15.97 -14.39
CA LYS A 348 4.80 -16.13 -15.84
C LYS A 348 4.15 -17.47 -16.20
N LEU A 349 2.91 -17.43 -16.69
CA LEU A 349 2.16 -18.60 -17.13
C LEU A 349 2.47 -18.90 -18.61
N ARG A 350 2.00 -20.05 -19.10
CA ARG A 350 2.22 -20.47 -20.50
C ARG A 350 1.64 -19.46 -21.49
N ASN A 351 0.51 -18.85 -21.15
CA ASN A 351 -0.13 -17.78 -21.90
C ASN A 351 0.08 -16.46 -21.15
N TYR A 352 0.59 -15.46 -21.85
CA TYR A 352 0.86 -14.15 -21.28
C TYR A 352 -0.43 -13.44 -20.81
N GLU A 353 -1.52 -13.60 -21.56
CA GLU A 353 -2.81 -13.01 -21.16
C GLU A 353 -3.36 -13.65 -19.88
N ASP A 354 -3.05 -14.91 -19.59
CA ASP A 354 -3.42 -15.55 -18.32
C ASP A 354 -2.65 -14.91 -17.14
N SER A 355 -1.38 -14.55 -17.34
CA SER A 355 -0.60 -13.80 -16.35
C SER A 355 -1.19 -12.39 -16.12
N ILE A 356 -1.61 -11.71 -17.19
CA ILE A 356 -2.30 -10.41 -17.09
C ILE A 356 -3.61 -10.56 -16.30
N ASN A 357 -4.46 -11.52 -16.66
CA ASN A 357 -5.71 -11.78 -15.96
C ASN A 357 -5.51 -12.09 -14.47
N ARG A 358 -4.44 -12.85 -14.15
CA ARG A 358 -4.09 -13.16 -12.76
C ARG A 358 -3.62 -11.92 -11.99
N GLY A 359 -2.87 -11.02 -12.63
CA GLY A 359 -2.51 -9.74 -12.03
C GLY A 359 -3.71 -8.80 -11.86
N ILE A 360 -4.65 -8.76 -12.81
CA ILE A 360 -5.91 -8.00 -12.66
C ILE A 360 -6.71 -8.51 -11.46
N ALA A 361 -6.77 -9.83 -11.27
CA ALA A 361 -7.40 -10.41 -10.08
C ALA A 361 -6.71 -9.94 -8.78
N LEU A 362 -5.38 -9.84 -8.75
CA LEU A 362 -4.66 -9.28 -7.59
C LEU A 362 -5.02 -7.81 -7.33
N VAL A 363 -5.15 -6.99 -8.39
CA VAL A 363 -5.60 -5.60 -8.27
C VAL A 363 -6.99 -5.51 -7.65
N GLU A 364 -7.93 -6.33 -8.10
CA GLU A 364 -9.28 -6.37 -7.50
C GLU A 364 -9.26 -6.81 -6.03
N ASN A 365 -8.38 -7.75 -5.65
CA ASN A 365 -8.23 -8.12 -4.24
C ASN A 365 -7.65 -6.99 -3.37
N LEU A 366 -6.72 -6.20 -3.90
CA LEU A 366 -6.19 -5.03 -3.22
C LEU A 366 -7.27 -3.94 -3.06
N LYS A 367 -8.15 -3.78 -4.05
CA LYS A 367 -9.32 -2.88 -3.98
C LYS A 367 -10.33 -3.36 -2.95
N ASP A 368 -10.67 -4.64 -2.95
CA ASP A 368 -11.57 -5.24 -1.97
C ASP A 368 -11.03 -5.08 -0.54
N SER A 369 -9.71 -5.07 -0.37
CA SER A 369 -9.03 -4.84 0.92
C SER A 369 -8.89 -3.35 1.31
N CYS A 370 -9.49 -2.43 0.56
CA CYS A 370 -9.37 -0.98 0.72
C CYS A 370 -7.92 -0.44 0.66
N LEU A 371 -7.01 -1.16 0.00
CA LEU A 371 -5.61 -0.75 -0.16
C LEU A 371 -5.36 -0.03 -1.50
N LEU A 372 -6.22 -0.27 -2.49
CA LEU A 372 -6.29 0.47 -3.75
C LEU A 372 -7.72 0.97 -3.98
N GLU A 373 -7.84 2.01 -4.78
CA GLU A 373 -9.12 2.58 -5.21
C GLU A 373 -9.16 2.65 -6.74
N ASN A 374 -10.35 2.85 -7.30
CA ASN A 374 -10.46 3.17 -8.72
C ASN A 374 -9.80 4.53 -8.96
N GLY A 375 -8.98 4.61 -10.01
CA GLY A 375 -8.41 5.88 -10.47
C GLY A 375 -9.47 6.75 -11.16
N PHE A 376 -9.02 7.91 -11.65
CA PHE A 376 -9.91 8.89 -12.29
C PHE A 376 -10.43 8.38 -13.66
N PHE A 377 -9.59 7.64 -14.37
CA PHE A 377 -9.93 7.08 -15.68
C PHE A 377 -10.39 5.63 -15.55
N LYS A 378 -11.15 5.18 -16.55
CA LYS A 378 -11.54 3.77 -16.64
C LYS A 378 -10.30 2.88 -16.71
N ASP A 379 -10.36 1.71 -16.07
CA ASP A 379 -9.28 0.71 -16.06
C ASP A 379 -7.96 1.24 -15.45
N THR A 380 -8.08 2.21 -14.55
CA THR A 380 -6.98 2.73 -13.72
C THR A 380 -7.25 2.53 -12.23
N VAL A 381 -6.19 2.49 -11.44
CA VAL A 381 -6.22 2.43 -9.98
C VAL A 381 -5.35 3.51 -9.38
N LYS A 382 -5.66 3.88 -8.14
CA LYS A 382 -4.82 4.78 -7.34
C LYS A 382 -4.68 4.26 -5.92
N MET A 383 -3.63 4.71 -5.24
CA MET A 383 -3.45 4.46 -3.81
C MET A 383 -3.86 5.71 -3.04
N HIS A 384 -4.66 5.54 -1.99
CA HIS A 384 -4.99 6.65 -1.09
C HIS A 384 -3.73 7.13 -0.36
N ASP A 385 -3.53 8.43 -0.20
CA ASP A 385 -2.23 9.00 0.22
C ASP A 385 -1.74 8.46 1.57
N VAL A 386 -2.60 8.39 2.60
CA VAL A 386 -2.22 7.77 3.89
C VAL A 386 -1.85 6.27 3.75
N VAL A 387 -2.48 5.54 2.82
CA VAL A 387 -2.11 4.13 2.53
C VAL A 387 -0.75 4.08 1.82
N ARG A 388 -0.49 5.05 0.94
CA ARG A 388 0.79 5.23 0.28
C ARG A 388 1.90 5.52 1.29
N ASP A 389 1.69 6.42 2.24
CA ASP A 389 2.67 6.70 3.29
C ASP A 389 2.99 5.46 4.13
N VAL A 390 1.95 4.71 4.50
CA VAL A 390 2.12 3.43 5.21
C VAL A 390 2.89 2.43 4.36
N SER A 391 2.64 2.37 3.06
CA SER A 391 3.35 1.48 2.14
C SER A 391 4.84 1.85 2.00
N ILE A 392 5.17 3.15 1.90
CA ILE A 392 6.54 3.66 1.87
C ILE A 392 7.23 3.32 3.21
N TRP A 393 6.56 3.59 4.34
CA TRP A 393 7.07 3.24 5.66
C TRP A 393 7.35 1.74 5.82
N ILE A 394 6.43 0.88 5.35
CA ILE A 394 6.64 -0.59 5.36
C ILE A 394 7.83 -0.97 4.49
N ALA A 395 7.94 -0.42 3.29
CA ALA A 395 9.04 -0.70 2.37
C ALA A 395 10.39 -0.28 2.97
N CYS A 396 10.48 0.92 3.57
CA CYS A 396 11.66 1.41 4.27
C CYS A 396 12.06 0.54 5.48
N CYS A 397 11.09 -0.11 6.13
CA CYS A 397 11.35 -1.00 7.26
C CYS A 397 11.63 -2.46 6.84
N SER A 398 11.43 -2.80 5.56
CA SER A 398 11.55 -4.16 5.04
C SER A 398 12.93 -4.41 4.45
N SER A 399 13.61 -5.48 4.87
CA SER A 399 14.85 -5.92 4.25
C SER A 399 14.65 -6.63 2.90
N ARG A 400 13.41 -6.98 2.54
CA ARG A 400 13.08 -7.74 1.32
C ARG A 400 12.62 -6.87 0.15
N ASP A 401 11.98 -5.73 0.42
CA ASP A 401 11.29 -4.90 -0.58
C ASP A 401 11.64 -3.42 -0.41
N GLU A 402 12.85 -3.15 0.07
CA GLU A 402 13.35 -1.79 0.24
C GLU A 402 13.23 -1.01 -1.07
N SER A 403 12.54 0.11 -1.00
CA SER A 403 12.22 0.97 -2.14
C SER A 403 12.63 2.39 -1.80
N PHE A 404 13.25 3.08 -2.75
CA PHE A 404 13.56 4.49 -2.64
C PHE A 404 12.58 5.29 -3.49
N VAL A 405 11.77 6.12 -2.82
CA VAL A 405 10.66 6.84 -3.45
C VAL A 405 10.79 8.33 -3.15
N GLN A 406 11.03 9.13 -4.18
CA GLN A 406 10.99 10.60 -4.12
C GLN A 406 10.26 11.13 -5.35
N VAL A 407 8.94 11.12 -5.29
CA VAL A 407 8.07 11.40 -6.43
C VAL A 407 7.24 12.65 -6.19
N GLY A 408 7.02 13.48 -7.21
CA GLY A 408 6.16 14.67 -7.09
C GLY A 408 6.68 15.81 -6.20
N VAL A 409 7.85 15.65 -5.54
CA VAL A 409 8.35 16.64 -4.56
C VAL A 409 9.02 17.86 -5.23
N GLY A 410 9.17 17.84 -6.56
CA GLY A 410 9.64 18.97 -7.35
C GLY A 410 11.16 19.14 -7.37
N LEU A 411 11.91 18.03 -7.31
CA LEU A 411 13.38 18.03 -7.39
C LEU A 411 13.86 18.56 -8.75
N ASP A 412 14.82 19.49 -8.75
CA ASP A 412 15.52 19.92 -9.97
C ASP A 412 16.73 19.02 -10.31
N GLN A 413 17.25 18.31 -9.31
CA GLN A 413 18.37 17.38 -9.42
C GLN A 413 18.18 16.21 -8.46
N MET A 414 18.78 15.09 -8.80
CA MET A 414 18.85 13.94 -7.91
C MET A 414 19.71 14.29 -6.67
N PRO A 415 19.26 13.99 -5.44
CA PRO A 415 20.04 14.28 -4.25
C PRO A 415 21.27 13.37 -4.14
N ASP A 416 22.34 13.89 -3.53
CA ASP A 416 23.55 13.13 -3.20
C ASP A 416 23.25 12.15 -2.06
N ILE A 417 22.71 10.99 -2.41
CA ILE A 417 22.32 9.93 -1.47
C ILE A 417 23.04 8.64 -1.83
N GLU A 418 23.67 8.02 -0.83
CA GLU A 418 24.14 6.65 -0.94
C GLU A 418 22.95 5.70 -0.78
N PHE A 419 22.57 5.05 -1.87
CA PHE A 419 21.58 3.99 -1.81
C PHE A 419 22.09 2.80 -1.01
N SER A 420 21.21 2.22 -0.21
CA SER A 420 21.45 0.91 0.37
C SER A 420 21.58 -0.15 -0.73
N LYS A 421 22.53 -1.08 -0.60
CA LYS A 421 22.72 -2.20 -1.53
C LYS A 421 21.54 -3.19 -1.55
N SER A 422 20.56 -3.03 -0.64
CA SER A 422 19.32 -3.81 -0.63
C SER A 422 18.14 -3.19 -1.38
N VAL A 423 18.25 -1.93 -1.85
CA VAL A 423 17.19 -1.27 -2.62
C VAL A 423 16.87 -2.07 -3.88
N LYS A 424 15.59 -2.36 -4.08
CA LYS A 424 15.05 -3.05 -5.27
C LYS A 424 14.36 -2.12 -6.26
N ARG A 425 13.80 -1.01 -5.78
CA ARG A 425 12.98 -0.13 -6.62
C ARG A 425 13.36 1.31 -6.35
N VAL A 426 13.50 2.08 -7.42
CA VAL A 426 13.83 3.50 -7.36
C VAL A 426 12.82 4.27 -8.20
N SER A 427 12.18 5.27 -7.60
CA SER A 427 11.26 6.15 -8.32
C SER A 427 11.56 7.62 -8.04
N PHE A 428 11.80 8.35 -9.13
CA PHE A 428 11.92 9.81 -9.17
C PHE A 428 10.86 10.43 -10.08
N MET A 429 9.74 9.73 -10.25
CA MET A 429 8.62 10.16 -11.09
C MET A 429 8.10 11.57 -10.76
N ASP A 430 7.61 12.28 -11.78
CA ASP A 430 6.92 13.58 -11.69
C ASP A 430 7.71 14.64 -10.91
N ASN A 431 9.01 14.73 -11.18
CA ASN A 431 9.87 15.81 -10.69
C ASN A 431 10.26 16.78 -11.83
N ARG A 432 11.23 17.65 -11.58
CA ARG A 432 11.80 18.60 -12.56
C ARG A 432 13.28 18.30 -12.80
N ILE A 433 13.69 17.03 -12.71
CA ILE A 433 15.09 16.63 -12.80
C ILE A 433 15.64 17.02 -14.18
N LYS A 434 16.74 17.78 -14.18
CA LYS A 434 17.40 18.27 -15.40
C LYS A 434 18.57 17.39 -15.82
N TRP A 435 19.29 16.83 -14.84
CA TRP A 435 20.45 15.97 -15.07
C TRP A 435 20.50 14.84 -14.05
N LEU A 436 21.05 13.71 -14.50
CA LEU A 436 21.37 12.56 -13.67
C LEU A 436 22.89 12.49 -13.48
N PRO A 437 23.37 11.89 -12.37
CA PRO A 437 24.80 11.75 -12.14
C PRO A 437 25.46 10.87 -13.21
N ASN A 438 26.61 11.28 -13.72
CA ASN A 438 27.38 10.55 -14.74
C ASN A 438 28.46 9.63 -14.12
N PHE A 439 28.26 9.20 -12.88
CA PHE A 439 29.15 8.27 -12.18
C PHE A 439 28.36 7.03 -11.74
N LEU A 440 29.08 5.94 -11.50
CA LEU A 440 28.48 4.64 -11.18
C LEU A 440 27.90 4.65 -9.76
N ILE A 441 26.60 4.36 -9.67
CA ILE A 441 25.89 4.14 -8.41
C ILE A 441 25.82 2.64 -8.15
N GLU A 442 26.43 2.10 -7.10
CA GLU A 442 26.39 0.65 -6.85
C GLU A 442 25.04 0.17 -6.28
N CYS A 443 24.07 -0.10 -7.16
CA CYS A 443 22.72 -0.56 -6.82
C CYS A 443 22.39 -1.93 -7.44
N PRO A 444 23.06 -3.02 -7.00
CA PRO A 444 23.05 -4.30 -7.72
C PRO A 444 21.70 -5.04 -7.72
N LYS A 445 20.74 -4.61 -6.89
CA LYS A 445 19.44 -5.28 -6.73
C LYS A 445 18.26 -4.51 -7.32
N VAL A 446 18.51 -3.31 -7.86
CA VAL A 446 17.43 -2.49 -8.41
C VAL A 446 16.87 -3.15 -9.67
N SER A 447 15.60 -3.54 -9.62
CA SER A 447 14.83 -4.15 -10.70
C SER A 447 13.89 -3.16 -11.40
N SER A 448 13.46 -2.10 -10.72
CA SER A 448 12.64 -1.04 -11.33
C SER A 448 13.24 0.35 -11.12
N LEU A 449 13.30 1.11 -12.22
CA LEU A 449 13.69 2.51 -12.25
C LEU A 449 12.61 3.32 -12.99
N LEU A 450 11.94 4.19 -12.24
CA LEU A 450 10.85 5.04 -12.74
C LEU A 450 11.31 6.51 -12.77
N LEU A 451 11.45 7.07 -13.97
CA LEU A 451 11.91 8.45 -14.20
C LEU A 451 10.88 9.29 -14.97
N GLN A 452 9.70 8.75 -15.21
CA GLN A 452 8.69 9.39 -16.03
C GLN A 452 8.23 10.74 -15.45
N GLY A 453 7.77 11.65 -16.32
CA GLY A 453 7.30 12.98 -15.93
C GLY A 453 8.41 14.01 -15.68
N ASN A 454 9.68 13.65 -15.88
CA ASN A 454 10.81 14.59 -15.79
C ASN A 454 11.09 15.23 -17.15
N LEU A 455 10.19 16.09 -17.62
CA LEU A 455 10.30 16.76 -18.93
C LEU A 455 11.65 17.48 -19.17
N PRO A 456 12.28 18.13 -18.17
CA PRO A 456 13.59 18.76 -18.37
C PRO A 456 14.77 17.80 -18.55
N LEU A 457 14.59 16.49 -18.33
CA LEU A 457 15.64 15.50 -18.45
C LEU A 457 15.93 15.20 -19.92
N GLU A 458 17.03 15.74 -20.45
CA GLU A 458 17.40 15.61 -21.86
C GLU A 458 18.37 14.45 -22.16
N ILE A 459 19.12 14.00 -21.16
CA ILE A 459 20.15 12.96 -21.31
C ILE A 459 20.11 12.03 -20.10
N VAL A 460 20.09 10.73 -20.36
CA VAL A 460 20.38 9.70 -19.35
C VAL A 460 21.84 9.26 -19.54
N PRO A 461 22.74 9.49 -18.57
CA PRO A 461 24.14 9.10 -18.73
C PRO A 461 24.33 7.58 -18.72
N GLU A 462 25.30 7.08 -19.49
CA GLU A 462 25.65 5.64 -19.50
C GLU A 462 26.03 5.14 -18.10
N GLY A 463 26.91 5.88 -17.42
CA GLY A 463 27.40 5.53 -16.09
C GLY A 463 26.29 5.37 -15.05
N PHE A 464 25.17 6.08 -15.23
CA PHE A 464 24.02 5.98 -14.35
C PHE A 464 23.34 4.61 -14.45
N LEU A 465 23.02 4.18 -15.67
CA LEU A 465 22.31 2.90 -15.88
C LEU A 465 23.18 1.68 -15.57
N LEU A 466 24.50 1.80 -15.75
CA LEU A 466 25.47 0.77 -15.34
C LEU A 466 25.46 0.49 -13.84
N GLY A 467 24.93 1.41 -13.04
CA GLY A 467 24.71 1.21 -11.62
C GLY A 467 23.64 0.17 -11.26
N PHE A 468 22.79 -0.24 -12.22
CA PHE A 468 21.60 -1.07 -12.00
C PHE A 468 21.65 -2.37 -12.84
N PRO A 469 22.59 -3.30 -12.58
CA PRO A 469 22.76 -4.53 -13.38
C PRO A 469 21.56 -5.49 -13.34
N ALA A 470 20.69 -5.39 -12.34
CA ALA A 470 19.49 -6.22 -12.18
C ALA A 470 18.22 -5.57 -12.77
N LEU A 471 18.34 -4.44 -13.47
CA LEU A 471 17.19 -3.66 -13.94
C LEU A 471 16.34 -4.46 -14.94
N GLN A 472 15.04 -4.51 -14.69
CA GLN A 472 14.03 -5.22 -15.47
C GLN A 472 12.96 -4.29 -16.01
N VAL A 473 12.65 -3.20 -15.29
CA VAL A 473 11.66 -2.20 -15.68
C VAL A 473 12.32 -0.83 -15.72
N LEU A 474 12.25 -0.18 -16.89
CA LEU A 474 12.68 1.20 -17.09
C LEU A 474 11.53 2.01 -17.69
N ASN A 475 11.14 3.09 -17.00
CA ASN A 475 10.15 4.02 -17.52
C ASN A 475 10.76 5.42 -17.67
N LEU A 476 10.87 5.87 -18.92
CA LEU A 476 11.38 7.18 -19.29
C LEU A 476 10.30 8.08 -19.88
N SER A 477 9.02 7.66 -19.84
CA SER A 477 7.91 8.40 -20.46
C SER A 477 7.84 9.86 -20.00
N GLU A 478 7.41 10.78 -20.85
CA GLU A 478 7.27 12.21 -20.52
C GLU A 478 8.57 12.91 -20.08
N THR A 479 9.73 12.37 -20.48
CA THR A 479 11.03 13.04 -20.35
C THR A 479 11.43 13.78 -21.63
N GLY A 480 12.42 14.66 -21.54
CA GLY A 480 12.94 15.45 -22.66
C GLY A 480 14.04 14.75 -23.48
N ILE A 481 14.25 13.44 -23.28
CA ILE A 481 15.43 12.75 -23.79
C ILE A 481 15.53 12.76 -25.32
N HIS A 482 16.74 12.93 -25.83
CA HIS A 482 17.02 12.93 -27.27
C HIS A 482 17.39 11.55 -27.82
N THR A 483 18.04 10.73 -27.01
CA THR A 483 18.59 9.42 -27.37
C THR A 483 18.50 8.46 -26.19
N LEU A 484 18.34 7.17 -26.46
CA LEU A 484 18.50 6.13 -25.44
C LEU A 484 20.00 5.84 -25.20
N PRO A 485 20.41 5.56 -23.95
CA PRO A 485 21.79 5.15 -23.64
C PRO A 485 22.17 3.82 -24.32
N LEU A 486 23.39 3.75 -24.85
CA LEU A 486 24.01 2.56 -25.46
C LEU A 486 24.13 1.38 -24.50
N SER A 487 24.18 1.61 -23.19
CA SER A 487 24.13 0.56 -22.16
C SER A 487 22.81 -0.23 -22.17
N LEU A 488 21.74 0.33 -22.72
CA LEU A 488 20.50 -0.40 -23.03
C LEU A 488 20.55 -1.12 -24.37
N LEU A 489 21.60 -0.88 -25.17
CA LEU A 489 21.68 -1.24 -26.58
C LEU A 489 22.75 -2.31 -26.93
N ASP A 490 23.71 -2.60 -26.06
CA ASP A 490 24.71 -3.65 -26.33
C ASP A 490 24.37 -4.91 -25.54
N LEU A 491 23.89 -5.97 -26.22
CA LEU A 491 23.50 -7.27 -25.64
C LEU A 491 24.28 -8.43 -26.29
N GLN A 492 25.62 -8.44 -26.21
CA GLN A 492 26.43 -9.61 -26.60
C GLN A 492 26.95 -10.35 -25.37
N GLU A 493 26.25 -11.39 -24.91
CA GLU A 493 26.88 -12.46 -24.13
C GLU A 493 27.37 -13.57 -25.07
N SER A 494 28.68 -13.80 -25.11
CA SER A 494 29.24 -15.04 -25.66
C SER A 494 29.18 -16.13 -24.57
N PRO A 495 28.57 -17.30 -24.81
CA PRO A 495 28.49 -18.35 -23.80
C PRO A 495 29.87 -18.99 -23.61
N GLY A 496 30.56 -18.68 -22.51
CA GLY A 496 31.80 -19.38 -22.12
C GLY A 496 32.85 -18.60 -21.33
N SER A 497 32.75 -17.28 -21.14
CA SER A 497 33.73 -16.54 -20.34
C SER A 497 33.28 -16.42 -18.89
N SER A 498 34.06 -17.00 -17.96
CA SER A 498 33.98 -16.69 -16.52
C SER A 498 33.93 -15.18 -16.28
N PRO A 499 33.32 -14.69 -15.16
CA PRO A 499 33.35 -13.28 -14.83
C PRO A 499 34.81 -12.86 -14.70
N THR A 500 35.29 -12.11 -15.69
CA THR A 500 36.66 -11.63 -15.67
C THR A 500 36.72 -10.66 -14.50
N LYS A 501 37.46 -11.02 -13.44
CA LYS A 501 37.84 -10.07 -12.40
C LYS A 501 38.46 -8.87 -13.10
N ILE A 502 37.71 -7.77 -13.19
CA ILE A 502 38.24 -6.49 -13.62
C ILE A 502 39.22 -6.08 -12.51
N ARG A 503 40.51 -6.36 -12.73
CA ARG A 503 41.55 -5.62 -12.02
C ARG A 503 41.50 -4.22 -12.60
N TYR A 504 40.97 -3.28 -11.84
CA TYR A 504 41.34 -1.89 -12.02
C TYR A 504 42.87 -1.84 -12.00
N GLY A 505 43.47 -1.49 -13.13
CA GLY A 505 44.89 -1.16 -13.16
C GLY A 505 45.12 -0.06 -12.14
N GLU A 506 46.23 -0.15 -11.39
CA GLU A 506 46.72 0.95 -10.56
C GLU A 506 46.59 2.25 -11.36
N PHE A 507 45.91 3.25 -10.77
CA PHE A 507 45.79 4.59 -11.33
C PHE A 507 47.20 5.15 -11.57
N ASN A 508 47.72 5.00 -12.78
CA ASN A 508 48.91 5.73 -13.20
C ASN A 508 48.47 7.18 -13.43
N GLU A 509 48.99 8.09 -12.60
CA GLU A 509 48.81 9.54 -12.70
C GLU A 509 48.75 10.00 -14.17
N SER A 510 47.63 10.59 -14.59
CA SER A 510 47.48 11.09 -15.95
C SER A 510 48.50 12.19 -16.24
N ALA A 511 48.88 12.37 -17.51
CA ALA A 511 49.76 13.45 -17.94
C ALA A 511 49.25 14.85 -17.53
N ALA A 512 47.92 14.99 -17.34
CA ALA A 512 47.30 16.20 -16.82
C ALA A 512 47.65 16.47 -15.35
N VAL A 513 47.69 15.43 -14.49
CA VAL A 513 48.13 15.55 -13.09
C VAL A 513 49.62 15.92 -13.00
N ARG A 514 50.46 15.40 -13.91
CA ARG A 514 51.89 15.80 -14.01
C ARG A 514 52.07 17.24 -14.50
N SER A 515 51.18 17.71 -15.37
CA SER A 515 51.20 19.10 -15.87
C SER A 515 50.74 20.10 -14.81
N ILE A 516 49.71 19.74 -14.02
CA ILE A 516 49.21 20.53 -12.87
C ILE A 516 50.27 20.61 -11.77
N ARG A 517 50.94 19.49 -11.45
CA ARG A 517 52.01 19.40 -10.44
C ARG A 517 53.23 20.27 -10.77
N ASN A 518 53.47 20.54 -12.06
CA ASN A 518 54.61 21.33 -12.55
C ASN A 518 54.24 22.75 -13.00
N SER A 519 52.98 23.18 -12.82
CA SER A 519 52.54 24.55 -13.09
C SER A 519 52.89 25.49 -11.92
N PRO A 520 52.90 26.83 -12.10
CA PRO A 520 53.28 27.81 -11.07
C PRO A 520 52.38 27.87 -9.81
N LEU A 521 51.39 26.98 -9.69
CA LEU A 521 50.41 26.91 -8.60
C LEU A 521 51.00 26.55 -7.22
N GLU A 522 52.26 26.11 -7.13
CA GLU A 522 52.93 25.93 -5.83
C GLU A 522 53.17 27.26 -5.08
N THR A 523 53.19 28.37 -5.81
CA THR A 523 53.34 29.73 -5.24
C THR A 523 52.07 30.17 -4.51
N TYR A 524 50.89 29.74 -4.97
CA TYR A 524 49.60 30.10 -4.37
C TYR A 524 49.24 29.24 -3.14
N ARG A 525 49.77 28.01 -3.05
CA ARG A 525 49.62 27.14 -1.86
C ARG A 525 50.29 27.73 -0.61
N LYS A 526 51.32 28.57 -0.77
CA LYS A 526 52.00 29.28 0.34
C LYS A 526 51.31 30.57 0.78
N SER A 527 50.26 31.04 0.07
CA SER A 527 49.60 32.32 0.32
C SER A 527 48.31 32.27 1.17
N GLY A 528 47.85 31.07 1.56
CA GLY A 528 46.79 30.91 2.57
C GLY A 528 45.33 31.08 2.11
N TYR A 529 45.04 31.09 0.81
CA TYR A 529 43.67 31.30 0.28
C TYR A 529 42.87 30.02 -0.04
N ILE A 530 43.32 28.82 0.36
CA ILE A 530 42.57 27.55 0.15
C ILE A 530 42.51 26.76 1.48
N PRO A 531 41.31 26.47 2.03
CA PRO A 531 41.17 25.59 3.17
C PRO A 531 41.50 24.12 2.81
N THR A 532 42.22 23.48 3.70
CA THR A 532 42.65 22.07 3.69
C THR A 532 41.49 21.09 3.55
N ALA A 533 41.27 20.58 2.34
CA ALA A 533 40.56 19.32 2.09
C ALA A 533 41.32 18.52 1.03
N MET A 534 42.51 18.05 1.39
CA MET A 534 43.19 16.95 0.71
C MET A 534 43.67 16.00 1.80
N ASN A 535 42.79 15.11 2.26
CA ASN A 535 43.25 13.88 2.88
C ASN A 535 43.64 12.94 1.74
N GLN A 536 44.93 12.61 1.74
CA GLN A 536 45.54 11.59 0.90
C GLN A 536 44.95 10.24 1.30
N GLU A 537 44.17 9.58 0.42
CA GLU A 537 44.20 8.13 0.12
C GLU A 537 43.04 7.63 -0.74
N GLU A 538 41.99 8.41 -1.03
CA GLU A 538 40.94 8.01 -1.97
C GLU A 538 40.66 9.13 -2.97
N GLY A 539 40.81 8.81 -4.27
CA GLY A 539 40.69 9.75 -5.38
C GLY A 539 39.24 10.09 -5.74
N THR A 540 38.49 10.70 -4.84
CA THR A 540 37.16 11.28 -5.11
C THR A 540 37.29 12.79 -5.32
N VAL A 541 37.05 13.26 -6.54
CA VAL A 541 36.90 14.69 -6.82
C VAL A 541 35.48 15.08 -6.41
N GLY A 542 35.36 15.68 -5.23
CA GLY A 542 34.13 16.34 -4.80
C GLY A 542 33.76 17.48 -5.75
N SER A 543 32.46 17.59 -6.02
CA SER A 543 31.81 18.63 -6.82
C SER A 543 32.35 20.04 -6.52
N CYS A 544 33.03 20.64 -7.48
CA CYS A 544 33.53 22.02 -7.35
C CYS A 544 32.39 23.00 -7.64
N SER A 545 31.66 23.35 -6.59
CA SER A 545 30.82 24.55 -6.50
C SER A 545 31.72 25.79 -6.37
N PHE A 546 32.38 26.21 -7.46
CA PHE A 546 33.25 27.40 -7.41
C PHE A 546 33.17 28.36 -8.61
N VAL A 547 32.19 28.20 -9.52
CA VAL A 547 32.12 29.02 -10.73
C VAL A 547 31.20 30.24 -10.63
N GLU A 548 30.62 30.54 -9.46
CA GLU A 548 29.75 31.73 -9.31
C GLU A 548 30.45 33.00 -8.82
N ASN A 549 31.72 32.97 -8.42
CA ASN A 549 32.40 34.16 -7.84
C ASN A 549 33.71 34.60 -8.54
N ALA A 550 33.96 34.18 -9.77
CA ALA A 550 35.11 34.64 -10.55
C ALA A 550 34.73 35.75 -11.55
N SER A 551 34.04 36.80 -11.08
CA SER A 551 33.71 37.97 -11.92
C SER A 551 34.83 39.03 -11.99
N SER A 552 36.06 38.71 -11.57
CA SER A 552 37.21 39.60 -11.77
C SER A 552 38.56 38.87 -11.66
N SER A 553 39.04 38.24 -12.73
CA SER A 553 40.48 37.94 -12.83
C SER A 553 40.92 37.75 -14.30
N GLU A 554 42.16 38.14 -14.59
CA GLU A 554 42.84 38.04 -15.90
C GLU A 554 43.04 36.59 -16.42
N HIS A 555 42.49 35.57 -15.75
CA HIS A 555 42.80 34.15 -15.98
C HIS A 555 41.57 33.32 -16.38
N ARG A 556 40.51 33.97 -16.87
CA ARG A 556 39.29 33.31 -17.37
C ARG A 556 39.57 32.30 -18.50
N GLY A 557 40.55 32.58 -19.35
CA GLY A 557 40.94 31.68 -20.45
C GLY A 557 41.57 30.37 -19.97
N GLU A 558 42.37 30.39 -18.90
CA GLU A 558 43.01 29.18 -18.35
C GLU A 558 42.01 28.30 -17.59
N ILE A 559 40.96 28.90 -17.01
CA ILE A 559 39.87 28.16 -16.35
C ILE A 559 38.95 27.52 -17.39
N GLU A 560 38.63 28.21 -18.48
CA GLU A 560 37.86 27.64 -19.59
C GLU A 560 38.62 26.47 -20.25
N GLU A 561 39.94 26.56 -20.40
CA GLU A 561 40.79 25.46 -20.93
C GLU A 561 40.84 24.24 -19.99
N ILE A 562 40.84 24.44 -18.66
CA ILE A 562 40.79 23.35 -17.68
C ILE A 562 39.42 22.66 -17.65
N VAL A 563 38.32 23.42 -17.80
CA VAL A 563 36.97 22.86 -17.92
C VAL A 563 36.81 22.10 -19.23
N GLU A 564 37.37 22.59 -20.33
CA GLU A 564 37.38 21.93 -21.63
C GLU A 564 38.23 20.64 -21.60
N LEU A 565 39.36 20.63 -20.88
CA LEU A 565 40.16 19.43 -20.65
C LEU A 565 39.48 18.40 -19.72
N ALA A 566 38.73 18.85 -18.71
CA ALA A 566 37.96 17.98 -17.83
C ALA A 566 36.68 17.39 -18.47
N THR A 567 36.15 18.07 -19.49
CA THR A 567 35.00 17.60 -20.30
C THR A 567 35.43 16.89 -21.58
N SER A 568 36.71 16.98 -21.98
CA SER A 568 37.25 16.25 -23.12
C SER A 568 37.26 14.75 -22.85
N ARG A 569 36.49 14.03 -23.67
CA ARG A 569 36.21 12.58 -23.60
C ARG A 569 37.48 11.76 -23.29
N PRO A 570 37.47 10.91 -22.25
CA PRO A 570 38.36 9.76 -22.25
C PRO A 570 38.02 8.90 -23.47
N ALA A 571 39.06 8.50 -24.20
CA ALA A 571 38.98 7.66 -25.38
C ALA A 571 38.06 6.45 -25.16
N LEU A 572 37.28 6.13 -26.19
CA LEU A 572 36.47 4.93 -26.37
C LEU A 572 37.12 3.71 -25.69
N VAL A 573 36.57 3.32 -24.54
CA VAL A 573 36.75 1.96 -24.03
C VAL A 573 35.67 1.13 -24.70
N PRO A 574 36.01 0.12 -25.53
CA PRO A 574 35.01 -0.81 -26.06
C PRO A 574 34.56 -1.67 -24.88
N CYS A 575 33.38 -1.37 -24.37
CA CYS A 575 32.88 -1.94 -23.14
C CYS A 575 31.53 -2.55 -23.47
N SER A 576 31.52 -3.87 -23.70
CA SER A 576 30.31 -4.70 -23.66
C SER A 576 29.71 -4.56 -22.26
N CYS A 577 28.85 -3.57 -22.08
CA CYS A 577 28.39 -3.09 -20.79
C CYS A 577 26.88 -2.99 -20.84
N ILE A 578 26.28 -4.11 -20.43
CA ILE A 578 24.91 -4.51 -20.71
C ILE A 578 24.07 -4.27 -19.46
N VAL A 579 22.82 -3.83 -19.62
CA VAL A 579 21.75 -4.06 -18.63
C VAL A 579 20.99 -5.33 -19.05
N PRO A 580 21.50 -6.55 -18.73
CA PRO A 580 21.11 -7.76 -19.46
C PRO A 580 19.66 -8.18 -19.22
N ASN A 581 19.05 -7.73 -18.13
CA ASN A 581 17.78 -8.26 -17.65
C ASN A 581 16.56 -7.40 -18.00
N LEU A 582 16.73 -6.37 -18.83
CA LEU A 582 15.67 -5.41 -19.13
C LEU A 582 14.52 -6.07 -19.90
N GLN A 583 13.33 -6.10 -19.30
CA GLN A 583 12.14 -6.75 -19.84
C GLN A 583 11.07 -5.74 -20.30
N ILE A 584 10.99 -4.57 -19.66
CA ILE A 584 10.02 -3.53 -19.97
C ILE A 584 10.72 -2.20 -20.15
N VAL A 585 10.46 -1.58 -21.30
CA VAL A 585 10.85 -0.20 -21.60
C VAL A 585 9.62 0.59 -22.03
N LYS A 586 9.31 1.65 -21.28
CA LYS A 586 8.18 2.55 -21.55
C LYS A 586 8.65 3.92 -22.03
N LEU A 587 8.18 4.31 -23.21
CA LEU A 587 8.60 5.52 -23.93
C LEU A 587 7.38 6.26 -24.49
N LYS A 588 6.51 6.76 -23.61
CA LYS A 588 5.34 7.56 -24.01
C LYS A 588 5.69 9.04 -24.00
N ASN A 589 5.14 9.84 -24.92
CA ASN A 589 5.16 11.31 -24.86
C ASN A 589 6.54 11.94 -24.66
N LEU A 590 7.59 11.35 -25.23
CA LEU A 590 8.88 12.02 -25.34
C LEU A 590 8.70 13.11 -26.43
N PRO A 591 9.11 14.37 -26.32
CA PRO A 591 8.96 15.31 -27.45
C PRO A 591 10.18 15.33 -28.39
N ASN A 592 11.32 14.85 -27.89
CA ASN A 592 12.64 15.11 -28.45
C ASN A 592 13.39 13.87 -28.95
N LEU A 593 12.86 12.66 -28.72
CA LEU A 593 13.51 11.40 -29.06
C LEU A 593 13.46 11.18 -30.57
N THR A 594 14.62 11.14 -31.23
CA THR A 594 14.69 11.00 -32.69
C THR A 594 14.99 9.58 -33.17
N ALA A 595 15.61 8.75 -32.34
CA ALA A 595 15.96 7.37 -32.67
C ALA A 595 16.04 6.52 -31.40
N LEU A 596 15.67 5.23 -31.51
CA LEU A 596 15.78 4.25 -30.43
C LEU A 596 17.15 3.55 -30.42
N SER A 597 17.77 3.37 -31.58
CA SER A 597 19.11 2.79 -31.72
C SER A 597 19.63 2.97 -33.16
N GLU A 598 20.94 3.07 -33.33
CA GLU A 598 21.62 2.94 -34.63
C GLU A 598 22.10 1.50 -34.91
N GLN A 599 22.06 0.61 -33.89
CA GLN A 599 22.56 -0.77 -33.93
C GLN A 599 21.38 -1.78 -33.88
N PRO A 600 21.28 -2.74 -34.82
CA PRO A 600 20.12 -3.62 -34.98
C PRO A 600 19.98 -4.79 -33.98
N GLU A 601 20.99 -5.11 -33.16
CA GLU A 601 21.04 -6.38 -32.38
C GLU A 601 20.73 -6.25 -30.88
N SER A 602 20.05 -5.18 -30.45
CA SER A 602 20.25 -4.65 -29.09
C SER A 602 19.34 -5.16 -27.96
N TRP A 603 18.18 -5.77 -28.23
CA TRP A 603 17.12 -6.01 -27.21
C TRP A 603 16.70 -7.48 -27.07
N GLN A 604 17.60 -8.36 -26.60
CA GLN A 604 17.34 -9.81 -26.53
C GLN A 604 16.31 -10.24 -25.47
N HIS A 605 16.23 -9.55 -24.33
CA HIS A 605 15.32 -9.92 -23.22
C HIS A 605 14.08 -9.04 -23.10
N LEU A 606 13.91 -8.08 -24.02
CA LEU A 606 12.77 -7.19 -23.99
C LEU A 606 11.49 -7.99 -24.30
N GLU A 607 10.52 -7.93 -23.40
CA GLU A 607 9.23 -8.59 -23.57
C GLU A 607 8.15 -7.59 -23.98
N GLN A 608 8.32 -6.31 -23.62
CA GLN A 608 7.29 -5.30 -23.81
C GLN A 608 7.88 -3.94 -24.20
N LEU A 609 7.29 -3.35 -25.24
CA LEU A 609 7.62 -2.02 -25.72
C LEU A 609 6.33 -1.21 -25.89
N GLU A 610 6.30 -0.02 -25.30
CA GLU A 610 5.19 0.90 -25.48
C GLU A 610 5.69 2.26 -25.97
N VAL A 611 5.18 2.66 -27.13
CA VAL A 611 5.54 3.91 -27.84
C VAL A 611 4.26 4.61 -28.25
N VAL A 612 4.02 5.83 -27.74
CA VAL A 612 2.77 6.58 -27.95
C VAL A 612 3.08 8.02 -28.36
N ASN A 613 2.32 8.58 -29.31
CA ASN A 613 2.44 9.95 -29.83
C ASN A 613 3.74 10.24 -30.58
N TYR A 614 4.11 9.39 -31.56
CA TYR A 614 5.35 9.55 -32.32
C TYR A 614 5.26 9.36 -33.84
N ASN A 615 5.73 10.38 -34.55
CA ASN A 615 5.91 10.37 -36.02
C ASN A 615 7.40 10.41 -36.45
N ARG A 616 8.34 10.37 -35.49
CA ARG A 616 9.79 10.57 -35.76
C ARG A 616 10.64 9.31 -35.64
N ILE A 617 10.24 8.36 -34.80
CA ILE A 617 10.92 7.07 -34.69
C ILE A 617 10.56 6.26 -35.92
N LYS A 618 11.53 6.10 -36.82
CA LYS A 618 11.33 5.36 -38.07
C LYS A 618 11.73 3.90 -37.98
N LYS A 619 12.59 3.52 -37.04
CA LYS A 619 13.17 2.18 -36.98
C LYS A 619 13.17 1.65 -35.55
N LEU A 620 12.81 0.37 -35.40
CA LEU A 620 12.94 -0.37 -34.15
C LEU A 620 14.18 -1.27 -34.22
N PRO A 621 14.92 -1.46 -33.12
CA PRO A 621 16.09 -2.33 -33.09
C PRO A 621 15.70 -3.80 -32.87
N PHE A 622 14.79 -4.32 -33.69
CA PHE A 622 14.41 -5.72 -33.70
C PHE A 622 14.92 -6.41 -34.97
N THR A 623 15.24 -7.69 -34.81
CA THR A 623 15.55 -8.64 -35.88
C THR A 623 14.69 -9.89 -35.68
N THR A 624 14.61 -10.76 -36.68
CA THR A 624 13.91 -12.05 -36.56
C THR A 624 14.38 -12.91 -35.38
N GLN A 625 15.60 -12.72 -34.88
CA GLN A 625 16.17 -13.48 -33.76
C GLN A 625 15.65 -13.03 -32.38
N ASN A 626 15.39 -11.73 -32.20
CA ASN A 626 14.91 -11.17 -30.92
C ASN A 626 13.38 -10.92 -30.92
N ALA A 627 12.71 -11.03 -32.06
CA ALA A 627 11.26 -10.89 -32.16
C ALA A 627 10.46 -11.96 -31.38
N ASN A 628 11.08 -13.07 -30.99
CA ASN A 628 10.42 -14.19 -30.30
C ASN A 628 10.23 -13.99 -28.79
N THR A 629 10.99 -13.10 -28.17
CA THR A 629 10.88 -12.78 -26.73
C THR A 629 9.74 -11.82 -26.45
N MET A 630 9.38 -10.99 -27.43
CA MET A 630 8.27 -10.06 -27.37
C MET A 630 6.94 -10.73 -27.00
N LYS A 631 6.19 -10.06 -26.12
CA LYS A 631 4.85 -10.43 -25.67
C LYS A 631 3.83 -9.37 -26.06
N GLU A 632 4.23 -8.10 -26.06
CA GLU A 632 3.32 -6.98 -26.33
C GLU A 632 4.06 -5.76 -26.90
N ILE A 633 3.58 -5.22 -28.01
CA ILE A 633 3.99 -3.92 -28.57
C ILE A 633 2.76 -3.03 -28.64
N ARG A 634 2.81 -1.86 -28.01
CA ARG A 634 1.73 -0.87 -28.07
C ARG A 634 2.17 0.38 -28.80
N GLY A 635 1.32 0.86 -29.70
CA GLY A 635 1.50 2.15 -30.35
C GLY A 635 0.38 2.49 -31.32
N GLU A 636 0.49 3.67 -31.92
CA GLU A 636 -0.47 4.12 -32.93
C GLU A 636 -0.35 3.28 -34.22
N LEU A 637 -1.49 2.92 -34.82
CA LEU A 637 -1.51 2.14 -36.05
C LEU A 637 -0.74 2.84 -37.19
N GLN A 638 -0.88 4.17 -37.30
CA GLN A 638 -0.18 4.96 -38.32
C GLN A 638 1.34 4.92 -38.15
N TRP A 639 1.81 4.93 -36.90
CA TRP A 639 3.24 4.80 -36.59
C TRP A 639 3.74 3.42 -36.99
N TRP A 640 3.04 2.35 -36.59
CA TRP A 640 3.41 0.96 -36.93
C TRP A 640 3.51 0.72 -38.44
N ASP A 641 2.57 1.28 -39.20
CA ASP A 641 2.54 1.16 -40.66
C ASP A 641 3.66 1.94 -41.35
N GLN A 642 4.16 3.02 -40.72
CA GLN A 642 5.24 3.88 -41.24
C GLN A 642 6.65 3.46 -40.81
N LEU A 643 6.78 2.42 -39.96
CA LEU A 643 8.08 1.90 -39.54
C LEU A 643 8.87 1.33 -40.74
N GLU A 644 10.13 1.71 -40.81
CA GLU A 644 11.16 1.16 -41.67
C GLU A 644 11.69 -0.13 -41.03
N TRP A 645 11.53 -1.25 -41.74
CA TRP A 645 11.96 -2.57 -41.31
C TRP A 645 13.15 -3.02 -42.16
N ASP A 646 14.16 -3.62 -41.53
CA ASP A 646 15.32 -4.16 -42.25
C ASP A 646 14.96 -5.41 -43.07
N ASP A 647 13.94 -6.15 -42.64
CA ASP A 647 13.39 -7.31 -43.33
C ASP A 647 11.87 -7.46 -43.06
N GLU A 648 11.12 -7.91 -44.07
CA GLU A 648 9.66 -8.11 -44.01
C GLU A 648 9.25 -9.26 -43.05
N ASP A 649 10.17 -10.20 -42.81
CA ASP A 649 9.95 -11.34 -41.91
C ASP A 649 9.89 -10.88 -40.45
N THR A 650 10.65 -9.86 -40.07
CA THR A 650 10.66 -9.22 -38.75
C THR A 650 9.32 -8.54 -38.48
N LYS A 651 8.81 -7.73 -39.43
CA LYS A 651 7.48 -7.10 -39.29
C LYS A 651 6.40 -8.16 -39.12
N SER A 652 6.41 -9.19 -39.97
CA SER A 652 5.43 -10.28 -39.94
C SER A 652 5.47 -11.06 -38.61
N SER A 653 6.68 -11.31 -38.08
CA SER A 653 6.88 -12.01 -36.81
C SER A 653 6.37 -11.23 -35.60
N LEU A 654 6.50 -9.90 -35.65
CA LEU A 654 6.08 -8.99 -34.58
C LEU A 654 4.60 -8.57 -34.68
N GLN A 655 3.99 -8.65 -35.85
CA GLN A 655 2.61 -8.20 -36.11
C GLN A 655 1.58 -8.82 -35.15
N GLN A 656 1.78 -10.07 -34.75
CA GLN A 656 0.90 -10.78 -33.80
C GLN A 656 0.97 -10.23 -32.37
N TYR A 657 2.03 -9.52 -32.01
CA TYR A 657 2.24 -8.91 -30.69
C TYR A 657 1.88 -7.42 -30.67
N PHE A 658 1.60 -6.83 -31.84
CA PHE A 658 1.21 -5.43 -31.95
C PHE A 658 -0.26 -5.24 -31.56
N ILE A 659 -0.48 -4.37 -30.57
CA ILE A 659 -1.80 -3.95 -30.09
C ILE A 659 -1.94 -2.45 -30.38
N PRO A 660 -2.81 -2.05 -31.34
CA PRO A 660 -3.06 -0.65 -31.63
C PRO A 660 -3.74 0.03 -30.43
N LEU A 661 -3.33 1.28 -30.16
CA LEU A 661 -3.91 2.13 -29.12
C LEU A 661 -5.20 2.83 -29.55
#